data_AF-A0A3D5A5F0-F1
#
_entry.id   AF-A0A3D5A5F0-F1
#
_cell.length_a   1.000
_cell.length_b   1.000
_cell.length_c   1.000
_cell.angle_alpha   90.00
_cell.angle_beta   90.00
_cell.angle_gamma   90.00
#
_symmetry.space_group_name_H-M   'P 1'
#
loop_
_entity.id
_entity.type
_entity.pdbx_description
1 polymer ?
#
loop_
_entity_poly.entity_id
_entity_poly.type
_entity_poly.pdbx_seq_one_letter_code
_entity_poly.pdbx_strand_id
1 'polypeptide(L)'
;MSAPIRIFADRSKDAREGMIFDDLKPSVTERPGERFACTDNRLPLTEALLADYDVLTICGSSLKSYSPEELSLIEGFVADGGGLLLAADTAAFEFEANQSVEAMAQNAVARLFGAEFLTADCEGAVAHGSLLLHRPSRLVSTRAHEATGNHAIELVEAERAHGPIRVPARAAILAEYRRSAESIAAAWRVGRGRVVMCGSVGFATERPFVSAAVANWLAAGKRSGARDVEVPVFVGRRGAADRNGDIHLGIADACKGRLDEARRLLETLQAAAKERFGKAYQKPGYIELSDSITSSPWQHWRTPDLGGQAPEASLARHIAARLVQHGLKSAIAYGVLADVLSRATWETELVARLLEDAGYAEEAQRCRERADRWIAGMDRRQKTFDLAQAYEATDQQCPRGLVVFREFLTEFGDDIVRRLGDVIPEKDAHKHLPPTYAWGSDGGIYSLSVATGTDLFPWFSQRGYTVHPLPAVKPTAKNAKRRMLERLNEALRDEAEGLSARFAAANDLVSMGQEKDWLPHGRKSADDFTRLCLGLRLATEGDRRAARLLRGLFADSKPAPLRAMAGVALADLGDASVADDLIALAREFEPRFQLLAGYALEKAGSERAAELSLPRITGPGGKPVGKLDIVFDGYIAMHGEVEGYRVCNNYSFPELQRFTRHATISCHYVHWVHTSTHWRRRGLSRLAFEAAMNHPGATKCSVSMLHTGTRNVAHTLYREYGFTDMTVQERWRVDLPGAGRTDVPTGVSFRAVTDDDTPRVHAFAAQALADALLPPEQSMIGSLPPHGLGFIAERDGAVVGFAAATYGGGDDAYLDTVLTPAPPTQTGNAGAAKAEEKPQNVEIAACLLSLLQRAAYDAGARHMVWRSRGENEIARQAAQRLGYSSERTQGVWMMQVRHLVQCLGEIAPAIEHRLAGSKFQGWEGSIDLLGGRLQGRVNVAGGRVSASRIGSRPADIVLQCDDDTLTRVVLGRETPFEAYLQTRLVIAPRVSSRVVELLETVFPKVLCL
;
A
#
# COMPACT_ATOMS: atom_id res chain seq x y z
N MET A 1 -18.19 -6.87 -31.49
CA MET A 1 -17.12 -6.64 -30.49
C MET A 1 -15.98 -7.60 -30.81
N SER A 2 -14.72 -7.25 -30.55
CA SER A 2 -13.59 -8.18 -30.70
C SER A 2 -13.52 -9.15 -29.52
N ALA A 3 -13.13 -10.40 -29.74
CA ALA A 3 -12.75 -11.30 -28.66
C ALA A 3 -11.55 -10.71 -27.85
N PRO A 4 -11.51 -10.90 -26.52
CA PRO A 4 -10.38 -10.49 -25.70
C PRO A 4 -9.15 -11.35 -25.98
N ILE A 5 -7.99 -10.84 -25.62
CA ILE A 5 -6.72 -11.56 -25.69
C ILE A 5 -6.63 -12.52 -24.50
N ARG A 6 -6.35 -13.80 -24.77
CA ARG A 6 -6.21 -14.85 -23.76
C ARG A 6 -4.76 -15.05 -23.37
N ILE A 7 -4.48 -14.94 -22.07
CA ILE A 7 -3.15 -14.95 -21.46
C ILE A 7 -3.04 -16.15 -20.50
N PHE A 8 -2.03 -16.99 -20.69
CA PHE A 8 -1.71 -18.13 -19.83
C PHE A 8 -0.44 -17.83 -19.04
N ALA A 9 -0.53 -17.75 -17.72
CA ALA A 9 0.61 -17.53 -16.84
C ALA A 9 1.07 -18.86 -16.23
N ASP A 10 2.21 -19.35 -16.70
CA ASP A 10 2.82 -20.56 -16.18
C ASP A 10 3.60 -20.30 -14.88
N ARG A 11 3.08 -20.87 -13.80
CA ARG A 11 3.63 -20.87 -12.45
C ARG A 11 3.86 -22.31 -11.95
N SER A 12 3.95 -23.27 -12.88
CA SER A 12 4.21 -24.69 -12.60
C SER A 12 5.63 -24.96 -12.12
N LYS A 13 6.57 -24.06 -12.40
CA LYS A 13 7.97 -24.12 -11.97
C LYS A 13 8.32 -23.11 -10.86
N ASP A 14 7.57 -22.01 -10.77
CA ASP A 14 7.71 -20.98 -9.74
C ASP A 14 6.32 -20.47 -9.34
N ALA A 15 5.85 -20.88 -8.16
CA ALA A 15 4.53 -20.56 -7.63
C ALA A 15 4.33 -19.10 -7.22
N ARG A 16 5.41 -18.32 -7.14
CA ARG A 16 5.42 -16.97 -6.54
C ARG A 16 5.49 -15.89 -7.60
N GLU A 17 6.38 -16.01 -8.55
CA GLU A 17 6.48 -15.08 -9.68
C GLU A 17 5.48 -15.48 -10.79
N GLY A 18 5.34 -14.71 -11.89
CA GLY A 18 4.44 -15.04 -13.02
C GLY A 18 3.34 -14.01 -13.32
N MET A 19 3.04 -13.12 -12.38
CA MET A 19 1.84 -12.26 -12.36
C MET A 19 2.02 -10.87 -13.03
N ILE A 20 2.89 -10.75 -14.04
CA ILE A 20 3.17 -9.47 -14.73
C ILE A 20 1.91 -8.85 -15.40
N PHE A 21 0.88 -9.63 -15.66
CA PHE A 21 -0.40 -9.17 -16.21
C PHE A 21 -1.56 -9.20 -15.21
N ASP A 22 -1.28 -9.22 -13.90
CA ASP A 22 -2.35 -9.17 -12.90
C ASP A 22 -3.12 -7.84 -12.91
N ASP A 23 -2.47 -6.72 -13.24
CA ASP A 23 -3.17 -5.43 -13.45
C ASP A 23 -4.08 -5.43 -14.69
N LEU A 24 -3.98 -6.46 -15.54
CA LEU A 24 -4.89 -6.70 -16.67
C LEU A 24 -5.96 -7.73 -16.37
N LYS A 25 -5.89 -8.44 -15.23
CA LYS A 25 -6.99 -9.29 -14.78
C LYS A 25 -8.18 -8.38 -14.51
N PRO A 26 -9.27 -8.49 -15.29
CA PRO A 26 -10.53 -8.00 -14.77
C PRO A 26 -10.87 -8.85 -13.54
N SER A 27 -11.65 -8.31 -12.62
CA SER A 27 -12.14 -9.06 -11.46
C SER A 27 -13.10 -10.15 -11.94
N VAL A 28 -12.53 -11.30 -12.31
CA VAL A 28 -13.12 -12.62 -12.59
C VAL A 28 -14.51 -12.56 -13.25
N THR A 29 -14.60 -12.79 -14.56
CA THR A 29 -15.82 -13.05 -15.38
C THR A 29 -17.00 -12.03 -15.33
N GLU A 30 -17.79 -11.81 -16.38
CA GLU A 30 -17.57 -12.03 -17.83
C GLU A 30 -18.34 -10.95 -18.63
N ARG A 31 -18.39 -11.09 -19.95
CA ARG A 31 -18.59 -10.03 -20.96
C ARG A 31 -20.01 -9.42 -21.07
N PRO A 32 -20.18 -8.19 -21.60
CA PRO A 32 -19.36 -7.58 -22.66
C PRO A 32 -18.66 -6.25 -22.34
N GLY A 33 -17.37 -6.16 -22.72
CA GLY A 33 -16.60 -4.91 -22.76
C GLY A 33 -15.07 -5.06 -22.70
N GLU A 34 -14.58 -6.16 -22.11
CA GLU A 34 -13.19 -6.27 -21.67
C GLU A 34 -12.20 -6.78 -22.75
N ARG A 35 -10.92 -6.43 -22.58
CA ARG A 35 -9.86 -6.56 -23.60
C ARG A 35 -8.94 -7.77 -23.40
N PHE A 36 -8.90 -8.35 -22.20
CA PHE A 36 -7.98 -9.43 -21.79
C PHE A 36 -8.70 -10.47 -20.91
N ALA A 37 -8.18 -11.70 -20.88
CA ALA A 37 -8.57 -12.75 -19.96
C ALA A 37 -7.31 -13.55 -19.56
N CYS A 38 -7.08 -13.80 -18.26
CA CYS A 38 -5.84 -14.39 -17.75
C CYS A 38 -6.09 -15.66 -16.92
N THR A 39 -5.21 -16.64 -17.06
CA THR A 39 -5.21 -17.93 -16.34
C THR A 39 -3.90 -18.14 -15.60
N ASP A 40 -3.94 -18.49 -14.32
CA ASP A 40 -2.77 -18.92 -13.52
C ASP A 40 -2.66 -20.46 -13.52
N ASN A 41 -1.51 -20.99 -13.90
CA ASN A 41 -1.28 -22.43 -14.04
C ASN A 41 -0.21 -22.98 -13.09
N ARG A 42 -0.56 -24.04 -12.35
CA ARG A 42 0.35 -24.78 -11.43
C ARG A 42 0.69 -26.19 -11.91
N LEU A 43 0.16 -26.65 -13.04
CA LEU A 43 0.39 -27.98 -13.59
C LEU A 43 1.44 -27.96 -14.72
N PRO A 44 2.17 -29.06 -15.00
CA PRO A 44 3.05 -29.14 -16.15
C PRO A 44 2.36 -28.76 -17.47
N LEU A 45 3.10 -28.15 -18.40
CA LEU A 45 2.52 -27.68 -19.66
C LEU A 45 2.06 -28.86 -20.53
N THR A 46 0.91 -28.70 -21.19
CA THR A 46 0.37 -29.67 -22.16
C THR A 46 -0.18 -28.95 -23.38
N GLU A 47 -0.24 -29.64 -24.53
CA GLU A 47 -0.80 -29.11 -25.77
C GLU A 47 -2.25 -28.62 -25.58
N ALA A 48 -3.07 -29.40 -24.88
CA ALA A 48 -4.46 -29.07 -24.58
C ALA A 48 -4.60 -27.78 -23.75
N LEU A 49 -3.68 -27.50 -22.82
CA LEU A 49 -3.67 -26.26 -22.06
C LEU A 49 -3.30 -25.05 -22.94
N LEU A 50 -2.34 -25.16 -23.84
CA LEU A 50 -1.84 -24.04 -24.64
C LEU A 50 -2.69 -23.73 -25.91
N ALA A 51 -3.52 -24.68 -26.35
CA ALA A 51 -4.27 -24.60 -27.60
C ALA A 51 -5.18 -23.36 -27.72
N ASP A 52 -5.81 -22.93 -26.62
CA ASP A 52 -6.81 -21.85 -26.61
C ASP A 52 -6.27 -20.45 -26.28
N TYR A 53 -4.97 -20.29 -26.02
CA TYR A 53 -4.36 -19.02 -25.60
C TYR A 53 -3.56 -18.32 -26.70
N ASP A 54 -3.46 -17.00 -26.59
CA ASP A 54 -2.74 -16.12 -27.52
C ASP A 54 -1.35 -15.75 -26.99
N VAL A 55 -1.23 -15.64 -25.66
CA VAL A 55 -0.01 -15.25 -24.95
C VAL A 55 0.31 -16.26 -23.85
N LEU A 56 1.58 -16.65 -23.74
CA LEU A 56 2.16 -17.40 -22.64
C LEU A 56 3.08 -16.46 -21.84
N THR A 57 2.98 -16.46 -20.51
CA THR A 57 3.95 -15.81 -19.63
C THR A 57 4.65 -16.86 -18.79
N ILE A 58 5.98 -16.79 -18.75
CA ILE A 58 6.85 -17.60 -17.88
C ILE A 58 7.68 -16.57 -17.11
N CYS A 59 7.37 -16.37 -15.83
CA CYS A 59 8.12 -15.41 -15.01
C CYS A 59 8.50 -16.05 -13.68
N GLY A 60 9.79 -16.03 -13.35
CA GLY A 60 10.31 -16.59 -12.11
C GLY A 60 11.76 -17.03 -12.23
N SER A 61 12.24 -17.66 -11.16
CA SER A 61 13.65 -18.01 -10.99
C SER A 61 13.76 -19.39 -10.36
N SER A 62 13.58 -20.45 -11.15
CA SER A 62 13.32 -21.79 -10.61
C SER A 62 14.46 -22.79 -10.83
N LEU A 63 14.67 -23.69 -9.85
CA LEU A 63 15.49 -24.90 -9.98
C LEU A 63 14.76 -26.07 -10.67
N LYS A 64 13.43 -26.02 -10.73
CA LYS A 64 12.56 -27.09 -11.22
C LYS A 64 12.50 -27.00 -12.75
N SER A 65 13.23 -27.89 -13.43
CA SER A 65 13.39 -27.84 -14.89
C SER A 65 12.06 -28.03 -15.64
N TYR A 66 12.01 -27.47 -16.85
CA TYR A 66 11.06 -27.88 -17.88
C TYR A 66 11.53 -29.20 -18.50
N SER A 67 10.62 -30.14 -18.72
CA SER A 67 10.94 -31.38 -19.46
C SER A 67 11.19 -31.08 -20.94
N PRO A 68 11.85 -31.99 -21.69
CA PRO A 68 12.02 -31.84 -23.14
C PRO A 68 10.69 -31.61 -23.87
N GLU A 69 9.62 -32.29 -23.43
CA GLU A 69 8.27 -32.17 -23.97
C GLU A 69 7.68 -30.79 -23.71
N GLU A 70 7.81 -30.25 -22.48
CA GLU A 70 7.36 -28.89 -22.16
C GLU A 70 8.12 -27.83 -22.96
N LEU A 71 9.44 -28.01 -23.16
CA LEU A 71 10.25 -27.11 -23.98
C LEU A 71 9.81 -27.12 -25.45
N SER A 72 9.55 -28.30 -26.02
CA SER A 72 8.99 -28.41 -27.39
C SER A 72 7.59 -27.81 -27.52
N LEU A 73 6.75 -27.89 -26.48
CA LEU A 73 5.43 -27.22 -26.46
C LEU A 73 5.56 -25.69 -26.44
N ILE A 74 6.51 -25.14 -25.68
CA ILE A 74 6.78 -23.69 -25.65
C ILE A 74 7.31 -23.21 -27.01
N GLU A 75 8.25 -23.94 -27.62
CA GLU A 75 8.80 -23.64 -28.95
C GLU A 75 7.69 -23.67 -30.02
N GLY A 76 6.88 -24.74 -30.04
CA GLY A 76 5.76 -24.90 -30.97
C GLY A 76 4.71 -23.79 -30.84
N PHE A 77 4.32 -23.44 -29.60
CA PHE A 77 3.36 -22.37 -29.34
C PHE A 77 3.79 -21.03 -29.94
N VAL A 78 5.08 -20.67 -29.82
CA VAL A 78 5.62 -19.45 -30.42
C VAL A 78 5.75 -19.59 -31.94
N ALA A 79 6.19 -20.73 -32.46
CA ALA A 79 6.29 -20.98 -33.90
C ALA A 79 4.94 -20.80 -34.62
N ASP A 80 3.85 -21.25 -34.01
CA ASP A 80 2.46 -21.12 -34.49
C ASP A 80 1.89 -19.70 -34.44
N GLY A 81 2.64 -18.73 -33.90
CA GLY A 81 2.25 -17.32 -33.81
C GLY A 81 1.99 -16.81 -32.39
N GLY A 82 2.07 -17.68 -31.37
CA GLY A 82 1.89 -17.30 -29.99
C GLY A 82 2.90 -16.24 -29.52
N GLY A 83 2.50 -15.43 -28.55
CA GLY A 83 3.37 -14.47 -27.89
C GLY A 83 3.94 -15.04 -26.58
N LEU A 84 5.24 -14.93 -26.36
CA LEU A 84 5.91 -15.29 -25.10
C LEU A 84 6.39 -14.04 -24.36
N LEU A 85 6.05 -13.92 -23.08
CA LEU A 85 6.75 -13.07 -22.11
C LEU A 85 7.62 -13.96 -21.22
N LEU A 86 8.94 -13.74 -21.21
CA LEU A 86 9.90 -14.47 -20.40
C LEU A 86 10.63 -13.52 -19.44
N ALA A 87 10.47 -13.71 -18.13
CA ALA A 87 11.13 -12.87 -17.13
C ALA A 87 11.75 -13.68 -15.98
N ALA A 88 12.87 -13.22 -15.44
CA ALA A 88 13.55 -13.87 -14.32
C ALA A 88 14.35 -12.86 -13.50
N ASP A 89 14.57 -13.16 -12.22
CA ASP A 89 15.49 -12.42 -11.34
C ASP A 89 16.72 -13.29 -11.07
N THR A 90 17.82 -12.97 -11.73
CA THR A 90 19.06 -13.76 -11.64
C THR A 90 19.78 -13.53 -10.32
N ALA A 91 19.62 -12.37 -9.70
CA ALA A 91 20.24 -12.06 -8.41
C ALA A 91 19.58 -12.84 -7.27
N ALA A 92 18.25 -12.89 -7.28
CA ALA A 92 17.48 -13.73 -6.39
C ALA A 92 17.83 -15.21 -6.62
N PHE A 93 17.91 -15.67 -7.88
CA PHE A 93 18.31 -17.05 -8.17
C PHE A 93 19.69 -17.41 -7.58
N GLU A 94 20.72 -16.64 -7.92
CA GLU A 94 22.11 -16.94 -7.52
C GLU A 94 22.31 -16.91 -6.00
N PHE A 95 21.58 -16.04 -5.28
CA PHE A 95 21.64 -15.96 -3.83
C PHE A 95 20.79 -17.03 -3.13
N GLU A 96 19.58 -17.30 -3.62
CA GLU A 96 18.64 -18.20 -2.96
C GLU A 96 18.91 -19.67 -3.28
N ALA A 97 19.15 -20.02 -4.55
CA ALA A 97 19.47 -21.37 -4.98
C ALA A 97 20.92 -21.76 -4.70
N ASN A 98 21.82 -20.79 -4.47
CA ASN A 98 23.27 -20.98 -4.36
C ASN A 98 23.87 -21.75 -5.57
N GLN A 99 23.43 -21.39 -6.78
CA GLN A 99 23.82 -22.02 -8.06
C GLN A 99 24.03 -20.96 -9.16
N SER A 100 24.79 -21.33 -10.20
CA SER A 100 24.96 -20.53 -11.42
C SER A 100 23.62 -20.34 -12.15
N VAL A 101 23.38 -19.13 -12.68
CA VAL A 101 22.24 -18.80 -13.55
C VAL A 101 22.03 -19.76 -14.73
N GLU A 102 23.05 -20.53 -15.12
CA GLU A 102 22.94 -21.59 -16.14
C GLU A 102 21.96 -22.71 -15.77
N ALA A 103 21.79 -22.98 -14.46
CA ALA A 103 20.90 -24.00 -13.90
C ALA A 103 19.44 -23.53 -13.76
N MET A 104 19.18 -22.22 -13.92
CA MET A 104 17.84 -21.65 -13.81
C MET A 104 16.94 -22.12 -14.95
N ALA A 105 15.76 -22.67 -14.62
CA ALA A 105 14.84 -23.28 -15.59
C ALA A 105 14.42 -22.32 -16.71
N GLN A 106 14.20 -21.04 -16.39
CA GLN A 106 13.86 -19.99 -17.35
C GLN A 106 15.00 -19.70 -18.35
N ASN A 107 16.25 -20.03 -18.02
CA ASN A 107 17.39 -19.90 -18.92
C ASN A 107 17.38 -21.01 -20.00
N ALA A 108 16.85 -22.20 -19.70
CA ALA A 108 16.60 -23.22 -20.71
C ALA A 108 15.52 -22.76 -21.73
N VAL A 109 14.47 -22.09 -21.27
CA VAL A 109 13.44 -21.50 -22.14
C VAL A 109 14.03 -20.37 -23.00
N ALA A 110 14.88 -19.51 -22.45
CA ALA A 110 15.53 -18.43 -23.19
C ALA A 110 16.36 -18.95 -24.38
N ARG A 111 17.09 -20.06 -24.17
CA ARG A 111 17.97 -20.67 -25.17
C ARG A 111 17.24 -21.17 -26.42
N LEU A 112 15.98 -21.62 -26.30
CA LEU A 112 15.12 -21.97 -27.45
C LEU A 112 15.01 -20.82 -28.46
N PHE A 113 15.08 -19.57 -27.98
CA PHE A 113 14.91 -18.37 -28.79
C PHE A 113 16.22 -17.60 -29.04
N GLY A 114 17.37 -18.24 -28.80
CA GLY A 114 18.71 -17.66 -29.00
C GLY A 114 19.06 -16.55 -28.00
N ALA A 115 18.45 -16.59 -26.81
CA ALA A 115 18.67 -15.62 -25.74
C ALA A 115 19.13 -16.33 -24.45
N GLU A 116 19.73 -15.61 -23.51
CA GLU A 116 20.18 -16.14 -22.22
C GLU A 116 20.10 -15.10 -21.11
N PHE A 117 19.78 -15.55 -19.90
CA PHE A 117 19.96 -14.78 -18.67
C PHE A 117 21.40 -14.89 -18.19
N LEU A 118 21.99 -13.76 -17.76
CA LEU A 118 23.39 -13.66 -17.33
C LEU A 118 23.49 -13.37 -15.81
N THR A 119 24.66 -13.62 -15.25
CA THR A 119 24.92 -13.47 -13.80
C THR A 119 24.66 -12.04 -13.31
N ALA A 120 24.11 -11.93 -12.10
CA ALA A 120 23.97 -10.64 -11.43
C ALA A 120 25.31 -10.18 -10.82
N ASP A 121 26.26 -11.09 -10.56
CA ASP A 121 27.60 -10.74 -10.06
C ASP A 121 28.56 -10.32 -11.19
N CYS A 122 28.22 -9.20 -11.82
CA CYS A 122 28.95 -8.60 -12.94
C CYS A 122 29.59 -7.25 -12.55
N GLU A 123 30.45 -6.71 -13.43
CA GLU A 123 31.15 -5.44 -13.15
C GLU A 123 30.15 -4.32 -12.79
N GLY A 124 30.40 -3.62 -11.68
CA GLY A 124 29.53 -2.55 -11.20
C GLY A 124 28.27 -3.02 -10.42
N ALA A 125 28.09 -4.32 -10.19
CA ALA A 125 27.04 -4.83 -9.31
C ALA A 125 27.33 -4.55 -7.83
N VAL A 126 26.33 -4.05 -7.12
CA VAL A 126 26.37 -3.68 -5.69
C VAL A 126 25.31 -4.46 -4.90
N ALA A 127 25.55 -4.69 -3.62
CA ALA A 127 24.55 -5.23 -2.70
C ALA A 127 23.69 -4.09 -2.10
N HIS A 128 22.47 -4.42 -1.66
CA HIS A 128 21.63 -3.52 -0.85
C HIS A 128 20.93 -4.26 0.31
N GLY A 129 19.89 -3.67 0.89
CA GLY A 129 19.19 -4.19 2.07
C GLY A 129 18.51 -5.55 1.91
N SER A 130 18.34 -6.06 0.70
CA SER A 130 17.87 -7.43 0.40
C SER A 130 18.99 -8.48 0.41
N LEU A 131 20.26 -8.05 0.53
CA LEU A 131 21.49 -8.81 0.27
C LEU A 131 21.68 -9.28 -1.20
N LEU A 132 20.72 -9.01 -2.09
CA LEU A 132 20.82 -9.30 -3.51
C LEU A 132 21.79 -8.34 -4.21
N LEU A 133 22.46 -8.85 -5.25
CA LEU A 133 23.27 -8.03 -6.15
C LEU A 133 22.42 -7.40 -7.23
N HIS A 134 22.64 -6.13 -7.50
CA HIS A 134 21.97 -5.42 -8.56
C HIS A 134 22.87 -4.31 -9.10
N ARG A 135 22.52 -3.80 -10.28
CA ARG A 135 23.08 -2.54 -10.79
C ARG A 135 22.00 -1.46 -10.69
N PRO A 136 22.28 -0.29 -10.11
CA PRO A 136 21.26 0.74 -9.88
C PRO A 136 20.54 1.18 -11.16
N SER A 137 19.21 1.19 -11.10
CA SER A 137 18.29 1.63 -12.16
C SER A 137 18.62 2.99 -12.81
N ARG A 138 19.19 3.93 -12.04
CA ARG A 138 19.71 5.22 -12.56
C ARG A 138 20.79 5.07 -13.66
N LEU A 139 21.40 3.89 -13.78
CA LEU A 139 22.37 3.53 -14.82
C LEU A 139 21.70 2.93 -16.07
N VAL A 140 20.37 2.78 -16.08
CA VAL A 140 19.61 2.19 -17.18
C VAL A 140 19.13 3.28 -18.14
N SER A 141 19.13 2.97 -19.43
CA SER A 141 18.50 3.74 -20.51
C SER A 141 17.43 2.89 -21.16
N THR A 142 16.26 3.48 -21.38
CA THR A 142 15.11 2.82 -21.99
C THR A 142 14.80 3.42 -23.36
N ARG A 143 14.21 2.61 -24.25
CA ARG A 143 13.88 2.98 -25.62
C ARG A 143 12.40 2.76 -25.87
N ALA A 144 11.73 3.72 -26.50
CA ALA A 144 10.33 3.59 -26.89
C ALA A 144 10.17 2.52 -27.99
N HIS A 145 9.14 1.67 -27.89
CA HIS A 145 8.88 0.62 -28.87
C HIS A 145 7.37 0.33 -28.99
N GLU A 146 6.91 -0.20 -30.14
CA GLU A 146 5.49 -0.55 -30.35
C GLU A 146 4.96 -1.53 -29.29
N ALA A 147 5.81 -2.45 -28.81
CA ALA A 147 5.47 -3.40 -27.75
C ALA A 147 5.14 -2.74 -26.41
N THR A 148 5.62 -1.52 -26.16
CA THR A 148 5.44 -0.79 -24.89
C THR A 148 4.46 0.37 -25.06
N GLY A 149 3.69 0.40 -26.16
CA GLY A 149 2.83 1.52 -26.52
C GLY A 149 3.61 2.79 -26.90
N ASN A 150 4.90 2.65 -27.21
CA ASN A 150 5.90 3.72 -27.33
C ASN A 150 6.25 4.44 -26.01
N HIS A 151 5.95 3.84 -24.85
CA HIS A 151 6.40 4.34 -23.55
C HIS A 151 7.84 3.89 -23.28
N ALA A 152 8.70 4.83 -22.89
CA ALA A 152 10.10 4.54 -22.56
C ALA A 152 10.33 4.39 -21.04
N ILE A 153 9.77 5.27 -20.21
CA ILE A 153 10.11 5.34 -18.77
C ILE A 153 9.54 4.18 -17.94
N GLU A 154 8.70 3.33 -18.53
CA GLU A 154 7.76 2.46 -17.80
C GLU A 154 8.18 0.98 -17.75
N LEU A 155 9.46 0.66 -17.98
CA LEU A 155 9.94 -0.73 -18.17
C LEU A 155 10.79 -1.30 -17.03
N VAL A 156 11.25 -0.45 -16.11
CA VAL A 156 12.28 -0.78 -15.12
C VAL A 156 11.80 -0.26 -13.77
N GLU A 157 11.84 -1.12 -12.76
CA GLU A 157 11.58 -0.80 -11.35
C GLU A 157 12.89 -0.29 -10.74
N ALA A 158 12.87 0.86 -10.08
CA ALA A 158 14.08 1.54 -9.64
C ALA A 158 14.79 0.83 -8.48
N GLU A 159 14.04 0.07 -7.67
CA GLU A 159 14.52 -0.64 -6.46
C GLU A 159 14.76 -2.15 -6.62
N ARG A 160 14.35 -2.80 -7.73
CA ARG A 160 14.62 -4.23 -7.97
C ARG A 160 15.97 -4.53 -8.60
N ALA A 161 16.40 -5.78 -8.44
CA ALA A 161 17.48 -6.35 -9.23
C ALA A 161 17.09 -6.48 -10.71
N HIS A 162 18.07 -6.20 -11.56
CA HIS A 162 17.97 -6.32 -13.01
C HIS A 162 19.17 -7.17 -13.47
N GLY A 163 18.92 -8.39 -13.90
CA GLY A 163 19.91 -9.24 -14.52
C GLY A 163 20.23 -8.76 -15.95
N PRO A 164 21.50 -8.73 -16.37
CA PRO A 164 21.81 -8.57 -17.79
C PRO A 164 21.31 -9.77 -18.60
N ILE A 165 20.91 -9.54 -19.84
CA ILE A 165 20.45 -10.57 -20.78
C ILE A 165 21.26 -10.52 -22.09
N ARG A 166 21.50 -11.69 -22.66
CA ARG A 166 22.01 -11.89 -24.02
C ARG A 166 20.82 -12.14 -24.93
N VAL A 167 20.76 -11.47 -26.09
CA VAL A 167 19.62 -11.55 -27.03
C VAL A 167 20.08 -11.67 -28.47
N PRO A 168 19.24 -12.20 -29.40
CA PRO A 168 19.58 -12.30 -30.82
C PRO A 168 19.88 -10.93 -31.45
N ALA A 169 20.78 -10.90 -32.44
CA ALA A 169 21.23 -9.67 -33.11
C ALA A 169 20.12 -8.85 -33.83
N ARG A 170 18.91 -9.40 -33.99
CA ARG A 170 17.73 -8.71 -34.56
C ARG A 170 16.73 -8.22 -33.50
N ALA A 171 17.03 -8.35 -32.21
CA ALA A 171 16.14 -7.93 -31.15
C ALA A 171 16.13 -6.41 -30.97
N ALA A 172 14.94 -5.85 -30.78
CA ALA A 172 14.76 -4.46 -30.40
C ALA A 172 15.01 -4.32 -28.89
N ILE A 173 16.11 -3.66 -28.54
CA ILE A 173 16.45 -3.39 -27.14
C ILE A 173 15.45 -2.38 -26.56
N LEU A 174 14.77 -2.78 -25.48
CA LEU A 174 13.82 -1.96 -24.75
C LEU A 174 14.48 -1.23 -23.57
N ALA A 175 15.45 -1.89 -22.91
CA ALA A 175 16.24 -1.33 -21.81
C ALA A 175 17.67 -1.90 -21.80
N GLU A 176 18.66 -1.07 -21.48
CA GLU A 176 20.09 -1.41 -21.43
C GLU A 176 20.86 -0.58 -20.39
N TYR A 177 22.03 -1.03 -19.95
CA TYR A 177 22.92 -0.26 -19.09
C TYR A 177 23.72 0.79 -19.88
N ARG A 178 23.60 2.08 -19.49
CA ARG A 178 24.22 3.24 -20.17
C ARG A 178 25.73 3.19 -20.36
N ARG A 179 26.45 2.38 -19.57
CA ARG A 179 27.93 2.29 -19.60
C ARG A 179 28.45 1.07 -20.34
N SER A 180 27.87 -0.11 -20.11
CA SER A 180 28.31 -1.35 -20.74
C SER A 180 27.52 -1.74 -21.99
N ALA A 181 26.39 -1.07 -22.26
CA ALA A 181 25.41 -1.41 -23.29
C ALA A 181 24.84 -2.85 -23.17
N GLU A 182 25.01 -3.49 -22.01
CA GLU A 182 24.39 -4.78 -21.73
C GLU A 182 22.87 -4.62 -21.65
N SER A 183 22.16 -5.49 -22.35
CA SER A 183 20.70 -5.45 -22.43
C SER A 183 20.06 -5.94 -21.12
N ILE A 184 18.88 -5.41 -20.80
CA ILE A 184 18.07 -5.78 -19.64
C ILE A 184 16.68 -6.25 -20.09
N ALA A 185 16.13 -5.60 -21.11
CA ALA A 185 14.85 -5.98 -21.72
C ALA A 185 14.92 -5.85 -23.25
N ALA A 186 14.32 -6.79 -23.97
CA ALA A 186 14.26 -6.78 -25.43
C ALA A 186 12.96 -7.40 -25.98
N ALA A 187 12.58 -7.01 -27.20
CA ALA A 187 11.46 -7.58 -27.95
C ALA A 187 11.90 -8.03 -29.35
N TRP A 188 11.45 -9.20 -29.80
CA TRP A 188 11.73 -9.71 -31.15
C TRP A 188 10.64 -10.63 -31.70
N ARG A 189 10.75 -10.98 -32.98
CA ARG A 189 9.85 -11.90 -33.68
C ARG A 189 10.56 -13.23 -33.93
N VAL A 190 9.83 -14.33 -33.77
CA VAL A 190 10.30 -15.71 -34.00
C VAL A 190 9.28 -16.38 -34.91
N GLY A 191 9.61 -16.54 -36.19
CA GLY A 191 8.63 -17.00 -37.19
C GLY A 191 7.43 -16.06 -37.28
N ARG A 192 6.23 -16.57 -36.96
CA ARG A 192 5.00 -15.76 -36.81
C ARG A 192 4.82 -15.21 -35.39
N GLY A 193 5.44 -15.84 -34.39
CA GLY A 193 5.34 -15.49 -32.98
C GLY A 193 6.24 -14.33 -32.58
N ARG A 194 6.14 -13.99 -31.29
CA ARG A 194 6.73 -12.78 -30.71
C ARG A 194 7.23 -13.07 -29.32
N VAL A 195 8.39 -12.54 -28.97
CA VAL A 195 9.01 -12.73 -27.65
C VAL A 195 9.33 -11.37 -27.05
N VAL A 196 8.98 -11.19 -25.77
CA VAL A 196 9.54 -10.15 -24.89
C VAL A 196 10.30 -10.85 -23.78
N MET A 197 11.53 -10.43 -23.53
CA MET A 197 12.37 -10.96 -22.45
C MET A 197 12.85 -9.83 -21.56
N CYS A 198 12.85 -10.04 -20.24
CA CYS A 198 13.40 -9.09 -19.27
C CYS A 198 14.12 -9.78 -18.10
N GLY A 199 15.31 -9.31 -17.75
CA GLY A 199 16.05 -9.71 -16.54
C GLY A 199 15.45 -9.20 -15.22
N SER A 200 14.14 -8.99 -15.15
CA SER A 200 13.44 -8.64 -13.91
C SER A 200 12.01 -9.15 -13.93
N VAL A 201 11.60 -9.84 -12.87
CA VAL A 201 10.21 -10.30 -12.67
C VAL A 201 9.21 -9.18 -12.38
N GLY A 202 9.70 -7.95 -12.10
CA GLY A 202 8.88 -6.74 -11.97
C GLY A 202 8.57 -6.02 -13.29
N PHE A 203 9.03 -6.54 -14.43
CA PHE A 203 8.78 -5.93 -15.75
C PHE A 203 7.28 -5.65 -15.96
N ALA A 204 6.91 -4.40 -16.26
CA ALA A 204 5.53 -3.94 -16.46
C ALA A 204 4.53 -4.22 -15.32
N THR A 205 4.97 -4.71 -14.16
CA THR A 205 4.12 -4.91 -12.97
C THR A 205 3.66 -3.57 -12.42
N GLU A 206 2.39 -3.49 -11.99
CA GLU A 206 1.67 -2.29 -11.54
C GLU A 206 1.54 -1.20 -12.64
N ARG A 207 1.62 -1.59 -13.92
CA ARG A 207 1.62 -0.67 -15.07
C ARG A 207 0.62 -1.09 -16.15
N PRO A 208 -0.70 -1.02 -15.89
CA PRO A 208 -1.74 -1.58 -16.75
C PRO A 208 -1.72 -1.06 -18.20
N PHE A 209 -1.26 0.17 -18.46
CA PHE A 209 -1.13 0.68 -19.83
C PHE A 209 0.01 0.03 -20.62
N VAL A 210 1.17 -0.20 -19.97
CA VAL A 210 2.30 -0.93 -20.58
C VAL A 210 1.91 -2.38 -20.76
N SER A 211 1.42 -3.02 -19.71
CA SER A 211 0.98 -4.40 -19.72
C SER A 211 -0.05 -4.64 -20.83
N ALA A 212 -1.03 -3.73 -20.98
CA ALA A 212 -1.99 -3.80 -22.07
C ALA A 212 -1.32 -3.71 -23.44
N ALA A 213 -0.37 -2.80 -23.64
CA ALA A 213 0.37 -2.68 -24.89
C ALA A 213 1.20 -3.94 -25.20
N VAL A 214 1.92 -4.47 -24.21
CA VAL A 214 2.73 -5.70 -24.34
C VAL A 214 1.85 -6.89 -24.70
N ALA A 215 0.74 -7.10 -23.99
CA ALA A 215 -0.21 -8.17 -24.28
C ALA A 215 -0.84 -8.05 -25.69
N ASN A 216 -1.19 -6.83 -26.14
CA ASN A 216 -1.67 -6.61 -27.52
C ASN A 216 -0.59 -6.86 -28.56
N TRP A 217 0.66 -6.50 -28.27
CA TRP A 217 1.77 -6.72 -29.18
C TRP A 217 2.14 -8.19 -29.28
N LEU A 218 2.15 -8.93 -28.17
CA LEU A 218 2.39 -10.38 -28.12
C LEU A 218 1.31 -11.16 -28.88
N ALA A 219 0.03 -10.88 -28.60
CA ALA A 219 -1.13 -11.56 -29.22
C ALA A 219 -1.38 -11.20 -30.70
N ALA A 220 -0.50 -10.44 -31.35
CA ALA A 220 -0.68 -10.03 -32.74
C ALA A 220 -0.16 -11.07 -33.77
N GLY A 221 0.54 -12.13 -33.34
CA GLY A 221 0.94 -13.24 -34.21
C GLY A 221 -0.12 -14.36 -34.30
N LYS A 222 -0.87 -14.58 -33.22
CA LYS A 222 -1.94 -15.57 -33.07
C LYS A 222 -3.10 -14.92 -32.31
N ARG A 223 -4.27 -14.89 -32.95
CA ARG A 223 -5.55 -14.74 -32.24
C ARG A 223 -6.32 -16.04 -32.36
N SER A 224 -6.57 -16.67 -31.22
CA SER A 224 -7.70 -17.56 -31.05
C SER A 224 -8.96 -16.84 -31.59
N GLY A 225 -9.71 -17.55 -32.44
CA GLY A 225 -10.92 -16.99 -33.03
C GLY A 225 -11.98 -16.69 -31.97
N ALA A 226 -13.13 -16.14 -32.38
CA ALA A 226 -14.30 -16.07 -31.52
C ALA A 226 -14.83 -17.49 -31.22
N ARG A 227 -14.19 -18.16 -30.26
CA ARG A 227 -14.58 -19.44 -29.68
C ARG A 227 -15.33 -19.13 -28.38
N ASP A 228 -16.52 -19.70 -28.22
CA ASP A 228 -17.28 -19.70 -26.97
C ASP A 228 -16.68 -20.69 -25.95
N VAL A 229 -15.37 -20.54 -25.71
CA VAL A 229 -14.60 -21.28 -24.73
C VAL A 229 -14.25 -20.32 -23.60
N GLU A 230 -14.83 -20.59 -22.42
CA GLU A 230 -14.48 -19.97 -21.16
C GLU A 230 -13.08 -20.48 -20.74
N VAL A 231 -12.18 -19.57 -20.36
CA VAL A 231 -10.85 -19.92 -19.86
C VAL A 231 -10.85 -19.84 -18.34
N PRO A 232 -10.36 -20.87 -17.62
CA PRO A 232 -10.36 -20.88 -16.16
C PRO A 232 -9.42 -19.81 -15.62
N VAL A 233 -9.74 -19.20 -14.46
CA VAL A 233 -8.83 -18.24 -13.81
C VAL A 233 -7.62 -18.94 -13.16
N PHE A 234 -7.77 -20.21 -12.77
CA PHE A 234 -6.74 -20.99 -12.08
C PHE A 234 -6.77 -22.46 -12.52
N VAL A 235 -5.59 -23.08 -12.66
CA VAL A 235 -5.40 -24.49 -13.04
C VAL A 235 -4.42 -25.16 -12.07
N GLY A 236 -4.88 -26.18 -11.34
CA GLY A 236 -4.10 -26.93 -10.35
C GLY A 236 -4.74 -26.91 -8.96
N ARG A 237 -4.00 -27.38 -7.94
CA ARG A 237 -4.39 -27.32 -6.53
C ARG A 237 -3.37 -26.53 -5.72
N ARG A 238 -3.82 -25.96 -4.59
CA ARG A 238 -2.97 -25.38 -3.55
C ARG A 238 -2.56 -26.47 -2.56
N GLY A 239 -1.76 -26.05 -1.58
CA GLY A 239 -1.18 -26.91 -0.56
C GLY A 239 -2.15 -27.42 0.49
N ALA A 240 -1.73 -28.46 1.22
CA ALA A 240 -2.38 -28.87 2.46
C ALA A 240 -1.81 -28.10 3.66
N ALA A 241 -2.63 -27.89 4.69
CA ALA A 241 -2.20 -27.25 5.92
C ALA A 241 -1.94 -28.28 7.03
N ASP A 242 -0.75 -28.21 7.64
CA ASP A 242 -0.43 -28.99 8.84
C ASP A 242 -0.69 -28.15 10.11
N ARG A 243 -1.27 -28.80 11.12
CA ARG A 243 -1.65 -28.17 12.39
C ARG A 243 -0.81 -28.65 13.57
N ASN A 244 0.15 -29.54 13.33
CA ASN A 244 1.03 -30.06 14.38
C ASN A 244 2.15 -29.06 14.71
N GLY A 245 2.15 -28.56 15.94
CA GLY A 245 3.22 -27.70 16.46
C GLY A 245 2.71 -26.35 16.98
N ASP A 246 3.66 -25.52 17.39
CA ASP A 246 3.38 -24.21 17.98
C ASP A 246 2.91 -23.22 16.89
N ILE A 247 3.66 -23.09 15.80
CA ILE A 247 3.33 -22.22 14.65
C ILE A 247 2.67 -23.09 13.56
N HIS A 248 1.55 -22.64 13.01
CA HIS A 248 0.87 -23.34 11.91
C HIS A 248 1.65 -23.20 10.60
N LEU A 249 1.80 -24.31 9.88
CA LEU A 249 2.59 -24.40 8.64
C LEU A 249 1.72 -24.91 7.48
N GLY A 250 1.51 -24.08 6.47
CA GLY A 250 0.90 -24.49 5.21
C GLY A 250 1.98 -24.91 4.22
N ILE A 251 1.75 -25.99 3.47
CA ILE A 251 2.74 -26.51 2.54
C ILE A 251 2.13 -26.81 1.18
N ALA A 252 2.63 -26.13 0.14
CA ALA A 252 2.26 -26.38 -1.25
C ALA A 252 2.40 -27.88 -1.59
N ASP A 253 1.53 -28.38 -2.47
CA ASP A 253 1.48 -29.81 -2.79
C ASP A 253 2.80 -30.35 -3.35
N ALA A 254 3.51 -29.53 -4.14
CA ALA A 254 4.86 -29.83 -4.65
C ALA A 254 5.95 -29.85 -3.56
N CYS A 255 5.71 -29.24 -2.40
CA CYS A 255 6.63 -29.15 -1.28
C CYS A 255 6.35 -30.18 -0.17
N LYS A 256 5.23 -30.93 -0.22
CA LYS A 256 4.80 -31.89 0.82
C LYS A 256 5.90 -32.84 1.32
N GLY A 257 6.79 -33.29 0.43
CA GLY A 257 7.92 -34.15 0.79
C GLY A 257 8.97 -33.52 1.71
N ARG A 258 8.92 -32.21 1.93
CA ARG A 258 9.83 -31.43 2.80
C ARG A 258 9.18 -30.98 4.12
N LEU A 259 7.96 -31.46 4.44
CA LEU A 259 7.22 -31.03 5.63
C LEU A 259 8.02 -31.23 6.93
N ASP A 260 8.63 -32.41 7.11
CA ASP A 260 9.40 -32.73 8.32
C ASP A 260 10.72 -31.94 8.39
N GLU A 261 11.32 -31.62 7.25
CA GLU A 261 12.50 -30.74 7.17
C GLU A 261 12.14 -29.33 7.62
N ALA A 262 11.09 -28.75 7.03
CA ALA A 262 10.64 -27.40 7.37
C ALA A 262 10.14 -27.28 8.82
N ARG A 263 9.48 -28.32 9.36
CA ARG A 263 9.07 -28.34 10.77
C ARG A 263 10.30 -28.35 11.69
N ARG A 264 11.29 -29.21 11.42
CA ARG A 264 12.57 -29.26 12.17
C ARG A 264 13.26 -27.89 12.18
N LEU A 265 13.42 -27.27 11.01
CA LEU A 265 14.01 -25.93 10.88
C LEU A 265 13.23 -24.89 11.71
N LEU A 266 11.91 -24.89 11.60
CA LEU A 266 11.03 -23.96 12.30
C LEU A 266 11.12 -24.12 13.82
N GLU A 267 11.11 -25.35 14.34
CA GLU A 267 11.25 -25.63 15.77
C GLU A 267 12.62 -25.18 16.30
N THR A 268 13.72 -25.50 15.59
CA THR A 268 15.09 -25.10 15.96
C THR A 268 15.25 -23.58 15.98
N LEU A 269 14.86 -22.89 14.90
CA LEU A 269 14.98 -21.43 14.81
C LEU A 269 14.00 -20.71 15.76
N GLN A 270 12.82 -21.27 16.02
CA GLN A 270 11.89 -20.71 17.00
C GLN A 270 12.45 -20.83 18.43
N ALA A 271 13.14 -21.92 18.78
CA ALA A 271 13.79 -22.06 20.08
C ALA A 271 14.89 -21.00 20.26
N ALA A 272 15.78 -20.85 19.28
CA ALA A 272 16.81 -19.82 19.28
C ALA A 272 16.22 -18.39 19.35
N ALA A 273 15.13 -18.11 18.62
CA ALA A 273 14.46 -16.81 18.68
C ALA A 273 13.78 -16.53 20.04
N LYS A 274 13.16 -17.56 20.66
CA LYS A 274 12.59 -17.46 22.01
C LYS A 274 13.68 -17.13 23.04
N GLU A 275 14.85 -17.76 22.93
CA GLU A 275 16.00 -17.53 23.80
C GLU A 275 16.60 -16.12 23.59
N ARG A 276 16.97 -15.77 22.35
CA ARG A 276 17.61 -14.48 22.02
C ARG A 276 16.71 -13.27 22.31
N PHE A 277 15.41 -13.36 22.06
CA PHE A 277 14.49 -12.22 22.23
C PHE A 277 13.82 -12.18 23.61
N GLY A 278 13.67 -13.30 24.32
CA GLY A 278 13.04 -13.34 25.64
C GLY A 278 11.64 -12.68 25.65
N LYS A 279 11.43 -11.66 26.50
CA LYS A 279 10.15 -10.93 26.56
C LYS A 279 9.84 -10.04 25.35
N ALA A 280 10.82 -9.80 24.47
CA ALA A 280 10.61 -9.18 23.17
C ALA A 280 10.02 -10.15 22.15
N TYR A 281 10.07 -11.47 22.42
CA TYR A 281 9.45 -12.48 21.57
C TYR A 281 7.92 -12.35 21.60
N GLN A 282 7.30 -12.47 20.43
CA GLN A 282 5.89 -12.75 20.24
C GLN A 282 5.75 -13.89 19.23
N LYS A 283 4.66 -14.66 19.30
CA LYS A 283 4.45 -15.84 18.47
C LYS A 283 3.91 -15.46 17.07
N PRO A 284 4.58 -15.81 15.95
CA PRO A 284 3.98 -15.72 14.62
C PRO A 284 2.75 -16.63 14.51
N GLY A 285 1.67 -16.16 13.88
CA GLY A 285 0.41 -16.90 13.79
C GLY A 285 0.39 -18.06 12.79
N TYR A 286 0.97 -17.84 11.61
CA TYR A 286 0.92 -18.75 10.46
C TYR A 286 2.08 -18.45 9.50
N ILE A 287 2.57 -19.48 8.80
CA ILE A 287 3.62 -19.43 7.76
C ILE A 287 3.22 -20.38 6.62
N GLU A 288 3.35 -19.96 5.37
CA GLU A 288 3.15 -20.78 4.17
C GLU A 288 4.49 -21.10 3.48
N LEU A 289 4.58 -22.27 2.85
CA LEU A 289 5.68 -22.68 1.97
C LEU A 289 5.14 -22.86 0.54
N SER A 290 5.48 -21.96 -0.38
CA SER A 290 5.13 -22.09 -1.80
C SER A 290 6.14 -22.92 -2.60
N ASP A 291 5.72 -23.35 -3.79
CA ASP A 291 6.57 -23.99 -4.80
C ASP A 291 7.47 -22.96 -5.53
N SER A 292 8.25 -22.20 -4.76
CA SER A 292 9.22 -21.19 -5.23
C SER A 292 10.53 -21.32 -4.45
N ILE A 293 11.63 -20.76 -4.98
CA ILE A 293 12.91 -20.71 -4.24
C ILE A 293 13.06 -19.45 -3.38
N THR A 294 12.14 -18.47 -3.45
CA THR A 294 12.30 -17.14 -2.83
C THR A 294 11.18 -16.83 -1.83
N SER A 295 11.47 -16.25 -0.66
CA SER A 295 10.43 -15.81 0.31
C SER A 295 9.87 -14.41 0.02
N SER A 296 8.55 -14.21 0.13
CA SER A 296 7.90 -12.91 -0.08
C SER A 296 7.39 -12.30 1.23
N PRO A 297 7.73 -11.03 1.55
CA PRO A 297 7.11 -10.32 2.67
C PRO A 297 5.69 -9.83 2.38
N TRP A 298 5.27 -9.81 1.11
CA TRP A 298 4.20 -8.91 0.64
C TRP A 298 3.02 -9.58 -0.11
N GLN A 299 3.05 -10.90 -0.36
CA GLN A 299 1.91 -11.57 -1.00
C GLN A 299 0.71 -11.68 -0.03
N HIS A 300 -0.21 -10.72 -0.14
CA HIS A 300 -1.55 -10.72 0.45
C HIS A 300 -1.63 -10.57 2.00
N TRP A 301 -1.09 -9.46 2.50
CA TRP A 301 -1.46 -8.70 3.71
C TRP A 301 -1.56 -9.39 5.10
N ARG A 302 -1.55 -10.72 5.18
CA ARG A 302 -1.77 -11.51 6.42
C ARG A 302 -1.01 -12.83 6.46
N THR A 303 -0.78 -13.45 5.31
CA THR A 303 -0.01 -14.70 5.21
C THR A 303 1.42 -14.41 4.74
N PRO A 304 2.45 -14.98 5.38
CA PRO A 304 3.83 -14.93 4.90
C PRO A 304 4.15 -16.17 4.08
N ASP A 305 4.85 -16.00 2.97
CA ASP A 305 5.25 -17.11 2.10
C ASP A 305 6.77 -17.25 2.04
N LEU A 306 7.27 -18.46 2.29
CA LEU A 306 8.69 -18.82 2.21
C LEU A 306 8.93 -19.72 1.00
N GLY A 307 10.13 -19.61 0.40
CA GLY A 307 10.50 -20.44 -0.74
C GLY A 307 10.66 -21.92 -0.36
N GLY A 308 9.61 -22.74 -0.54
CA GLY A 308 9.60 -24.17 -0.24
C GLY A 308 10.48 -25.04 -1.14
N GLN A 309 11.02 -24.48 -2.23
CA GLN A 309 12.05 -25.09 -3.09
C GLN A 309 13.48 -24.59 -2.79
N ALA A 310 13.66 -23.67 -1.84
CA ALA A 310 14.98 -23.19 -1.46
C ALA A 310 15.81 -24.31 -0.78
N PRO A 311 17.13 -24.42 -1.02
CA PRO A 311 18.01 -25.34 -0.27
C PRO A 311 17.89 -25.14 1.25
N GLU A 312 18.18 -26.18 2.05
CA GLU A 312 17.98 -26.17 3.52
C GLU A 312 18.49 -24.89 4.20
N ALA A 313 19.70 -24.45 3.86
CA ALA A 313 20.32 -23.24 4.42
C ALA A 313 19.56 -21.94 4.06
N SER A 314 19.13 -21.78 2.81
CA SER A 314 18.31 -20.63 2.38
C SER A 314 16.90 -20.68 2.99
N LEU A 315 16.30 -21.87 3.13
CA LEU A 315 15.03 -22.05 3.83
C LEU A 315 15.15 -21.70 5.33
N ALA A 316 16.26 -22.08 5.98
CA ALA A 316 16.58 -21.67 7.34
C ALA A 316 16.68 -20.14 7.44
N ARG A 317 17.32 -19.46 6.48
CA ARG A 317 17.34 -17.98 6.41
C ARG A 317 15.95 -17.37 6.21
N HIS A 318 15.10 -17.94 5.36
CA HIS A 318 13.72 -17.47 5.20
C HIS A 318 12.93 -17.53 6.53
N ILE A 319 13.06 -18.64 7.25
CA ILE A 319 12.43 -18.83 8.57
C ILE A 319 13.02 -17.85 9.59
N ALA A 320 14.35 -17.67 9.62
CA ALA A 320 15.04 -16.73 10.49
C ALA A 320 14.59 -15.28 10.25
N ALA A 321 14.54 -14.84 8.98
CA ALA A 321 14.01 -13.54 8.59
C ALA A 321 12.56 -13.36 9.04
N ARG A 322 11.73 -14.38 8.89
CA ARG A 322 10.33 -14.32 9.35
C ARG A 322 10.21 -14.20 10.87
N LEU A 323 11.03 -14.92 11.62
CA LEU A 323 11.07 -14.85 13.09
C LEU A 323 11.63 -13.51 13.59
N VAL A 324 12.59 -12.90 12.89
CA VAL A 324 13.08 -11.55 13.18
C VAL A 324 12.00 -10.50 12.91
N GLN A 325 11.37 -10.54 11.72
CA GLN A 325 10.39 -9.54 11.29
C GLN A 325 9.08 -9.55 12.09
N HIS A 326 8.60 -10.72 12.51
CA HIS A 326 7.28 -10.87 13.15
C HIS A 326 7.30 -11.58 14.50
N GLY A 327 8.40 -12.25 14.85
CA GLY A 327 8.64 -12.74 16.20
C GLY A 327 9.11 -11.67 17.18
N LEU A 328 9.46 -10.46 16.71
CA LEU A 328 9.69 -9.29 17.57
C LEU A 328 8.41 -8.48 17.80
N LYS A 329 8.17 -8.06 19.04
CA LYS A 329 7.10 -7.11 19.39
C LYS A 329 7.23 -5.82 18.57
N SER A 330 6.14 -5.35 17.98
CA SER A 330 6.14 -4.18 17.08
C SER A 330 6.68 -2.90 17.72
N ALA A 331 6.48 -2.71 19.03
CA ALA A 331 7.03 -1.58 19.79
C ALA A 331 8.57 -1.57 19.87
N ILE A 332 9.23 -2.70 19.59
CA ILE A 332 10.70 -2.84 19.56
C ILE A 332 11.19 -2.77 18.12
N ALA A 333 10.61 -3.57 17.21
CA ALA A 333 11.01 -3.61 15.81
C ALA A 333 10.79 -2.24 15.11
N TYR A 334 9.58 -1.68 15.21
CA TYR A 334 9.19 -0.43 14.55
C TYR A 334 9.27 0.80 15.47
N GLY A 335 9.24 0.63 16.79
CA GLY A 335 9.28 1.73 17.77
C GLY A 335 10.64 1.96 18.46
N VAL A 336 11.69 1.22 18.08
CA VAL A 336 13.06 1.45 18.57
C VAL A 336 14.11 1.17 17.50
N LEU A 337 14.12 -0.06 16.95
CA LEU A 337 15.17 -0.46 16.02
C LEU A 337 15.08 0.31 14.70
N ALA A 338 13.90 0.35 14.09
CA ALA A 338 13.63 1.12 12.87
C ALA A 338 13.81 2.65 13.00
N ASP A 339 13.60 3.18 14.21
CA ASP A 339 13.73 4.61 14.50
C ASP A 339 15.18 5.09 14.57
N VAL A 340 16.11 4.20 14.94
CA VAL A 340 17.55 4.50 15.09
C VAL A 340 18.37 3.96 13.93
N LEU A 341 17.92 2.87 13.31
CA LEU A 341 18.63 2.09 12.30
C LEU A 341 17.66 1.82 11.14
N SER A 342 18.12 1.85 9.89
CA SER A 342 17.23 1.49 8.79
C SER A 342 16.79 0.02 8.89
N ARG A 343 15.52 -0.26 8.59
CA ARG A 343 14.89 -1.58 8.78
C ARG A 343 15.74 -2.74 8.28
N ALA A 344 16.21 -2.65 7.04
CA ALA A 344 17.05 -3.66 6.41
C ALA A 344 18.37 -3.94 7.17
N THR A 345 18.94 -2.94 7.85
CA THR A 345 20.23 -3.10 8.56
C THR A 345 20.12 -3.86 9.87
N TRP A 346 19.09 -3.59 10.68
CA TRP A 346 18.89 -4.35 11.92
C TRP A 346 18.34 -5.76 11.62
N GLU A 347 17.48 -5.91 10.61
CA GLU A 347 17.00 -7.23 10.18
C GLU A 347 18.17 -8.12 9.73
N THR A 348 19.06 -7.61 8.87
CA THR A 348 20.25 -8.34 8.37
C THR A 348 21.11 -8.92 9.50
N GLU A 349 21.47 -8.09 10.51
CA GLU A 349 22.36 -8.52 11.59
C GLU A 349 21.67 -9.47 12.57
N LEU A 350 20.37 -9.28 12.86
CA LEU A 350 19.61 -10.21 13.71
C LEU A 350 19.36 -11.56 13.03
N VAL A 351 19.16 -11.58 11.70
CA VAL A 351 19.03 -12.83 10.93
C VAL A 351 20.34 -13.62 10.93
N ALA A 352 21.47 -12.96 10.69
CA ALA A 352 22.78 -13.63 10.74
C ALA A 352 23.06 -14.27 12.12
N ARG A 353 22.75 -13.56 13.21
CA ARG A 353 22.91 -14.09 14.58
C ARG A 353 21.96 -15.23 14.90
N LEU A 354 20.69 -15.14 14.47
CA LEU A 354 19.72 -16.21 14.69
C LEU A 354 20.10 -17.49 13.91
N LEU A 355 20.73 -17.35 12.74
CA LEU A 355 21.32 -18.46 12.00
C LEU A 355 22.53 -19.06 12.72
N GLU A 356 23.43 -18.23 13.27
CA GLU A 356 24.57 -18.69 14.09
C GLU A 356 24.10 -19.51 15.31
N ASP A 357 23.12 -19.00 16.07
CA ASP A 357 22.56 -19.70 17.24
C ASP A 357 21.93 -21.06 16.87
N ALA A 358 21.32 -21.15 15.69
CA ALA A 358 20.66 -22.35 15.18
C ALA A 358 21.63 -23.32 14.46
N GLY A 359 22.92 -23.03 14.40
CA GLY A 359 23.96 -23.88 13.79
C GLY A 359 24.22 -23.66 12.29
N TYR A 360 23.60 -22.65 11.67
CA TYR A 360 23.74 -22.31 10.24
C TYR A 360 24.82 -21.24 10.00
N ALA A 361 26.01 -21.45 10.59
CA ALA A 361 27.11 -20.48 10.57
C ALA A 361 27.61 -20.12 9.15
N GLU A 362 27.60 -21.06 8.21
CA GLU A 362 28.00 -20.79 6.81
C GLU A 362 26.99 -19.88 6.07
N GLU A 363 25.69 -20.07 6.31
CA GLU A 363 24.64 -19.19 5.76
C GLU A 363 24.72 -17.79 6.38
N ALA A 364 24.95 -17.71 7.69
CA ALA A 364 25.18 -16.46 8.40
C ALA A 364 26.40 -15.71 7.85
N GLN A 365 27.51 -16.41 7.61
CA GLN A 365 28.71 -15.86 7.00
C GLN A 365 28.43 -15.36 5.57
N ARG A 366 27.71 -16.12 4.74
CA ARG A 366 27.29 -15.67 3.39
C ARG A 366 26.45 -14.39 3.45
N CYS A 367 25.59 -14.25 4.46
CA CYS A 367 24.83 -13.02 4.70
C CYS A 367 25.73 -11.86 5.11
N ARG A 368 26.68 -12.09 6.04
CA ARG A 368 27.65 -11.08 6.47
C ARG A 368 28.51 -10.59 5.30
N GLU A 369 28.97 -11.47 4.41
CA GLU A 369 29.75 -11.12 3.22
C GLU A 369 28.98 -10.25 2.22
N ARG A 370 27.71 -10.57 1.94
CA ARG A 370 26.84 -9.70 1.12
C ARG A 370 26.64 -8.34 1.79
N ALA A 371 26.47 -8.31 3.10
CA ALA A 371 26.30 -7.08 3.86
C ALA A 371 27.60 -6.25 3.94
N ASP A 372 28.77 -6.90 3.97
CA ASP A 372 30.08 -6.24 3.92
C ASP A 372 30.35 -5.65 2.53
N ARG A 373 29.91 -6.31 1.45
CA ARG A 373 29.91 -5.73 0.10
C ARG A 373 28.97 -4.51 0.00
N TRP A 374 27.84 -4.51 0.71
CA TRP A 374 26.95 -3.35 0.79
C TRP A 374 27.61 -2.17 1.55
N ILE A 375 28.28 -2.44 2.68
CA ILE A 375 29.10 -1.46 3.42
C ILE A 375 30.25 -0.93 2.55
N ALA A 376 30.99 -1.80 1.87
CA ALA A 376 32.11 -1.42 1.00
C ALA A 376 31.67 -0.53 -0.18
N GLY A 377 30.45 -0.74 -0.69
CA GLY A 377 29.82 0.06 -1.74
C GLY A 377 29.41 1.48 -1.33
N MET A 378 29.55 1.87 -0.06
CA MET A 378 29.15 3.19 0.41
C MET A 378 29.85 4.35 -0.31
N ASP A 379 29.03 5.28 -0.83
CA ASP A 379 29.52 6.56 -1.32
C ASP A 379 29.87 7.53 -0.16
N ARG A 380 30.40 8.71 -0.51
CA ARG A 380 30.82 9.72 0.48
C ARG A 380 29.66 10.28 1.31
N ARG A 381 28.46 10.42 0.73
CA ARG A 381 27.26 10.93 1.42
C ARG A 381 26.73 9.89 2.39
N GLN A 382 26.70 8.61 2.00
CA GLN A 382 26.29 7.50 2.84
C GLN A 382 27.17 7.32 4.09
N LYS A 383 28.50 7.51 3.96
CA LYS A 383 29.44 7.41 5.10
C LYS A 383 29.20 8.46 6.20
N THR A 384 28.68 9.62 5.84
CA THR A 384 28.38 10.73 6.76
C THR A 384 26.87 10.97 6.92
N PHE A 385 26.03 10.00 6.56
CA PHE A 385 24.58 10.20 6.49
C PHE A 385 23.94 10.19 7.86
N ASP A 386 23.28 11.28 8.25
CA ASP A 386 22.56 11.36 9.52
C ASP A 386 21.30 10.49 9.47
N LEU A 387 21.33 9.37 10.20
CA LEU A 387 20.22 8.42 10.25
C LEU A 387 19.04 8.93 11.09
N ALA A 388 19.23 9.94 11.96
CA ALA A 388 18.12 10.58 12.67
C ALA A 388 17.22 11.40 11.72
N GLN A 389 17.80 11.94 10.65
CA GLN A 389 17.07 12.64 9.59
C GLN A 389 16.53 11.70 8.51
N ALA A 390 16.92 10.41 8.54
CA ALA A 390 16.40 9.42 7.62
C ALA A 390 14.91 9.21 7.86
N TYR A 391 14.12 9.26 6.79
CA TYR A 391 12.71 8.94 6.85
C TYR A 391 12.53 7.51 6.36
N GLU A 392 12.33 6.57 7.30
CA GLU A 392 12.28 5.12 7.08
C GLU A 392 11.49 4.73 5.83
N ALA A 393 10.25 5.24 5.71
CA ALA A 393 9.31 4.97 4.62
C ALA A 393 9.63 5.68 3.28
N THR A 394 10.89 6.04 3.03
CA THR A 394 11.39 6.46 1.71
C THR A 394 12.57 5.62 1.23
N ASP A 395 12.71 4.42 1.79
CA ASP A 395 13.74 3.43 1.52
C ASP A 395 15.14 4.04 1.36
N GLN A 396 15.49 4.86 2.34
CA GLN A 396 16.85 5.35 2.55
C GLN A 396 17.71 4.22 3.12
N GLN A 397 17.83 3.11 2.37
CA GLN A 397 18.57 1.89 2.70
C GLN A 397 20.07 2.21 2.78
N CYS A 398 20.46 2.80 3.90
CA CYS A 398 21.80 3.26 4.17
C CYS A 398 22.53 2.20 5.02
N PRO A 399 23.58 1.53 4.48
CA PRO A 399 24.32 0.50 5.20
C PRO A 399 25.07 1.04 6.44
N ARG A 400 25.16 2.36 6.60
CA ARG A 400 25.68 2.99 7.82
C ARG A 400 24.97 2.49 9.09
N GLY A 401 23.67 2.17 9.00
CA GLY A 401 22.92 1.59 10.12
C GLY A 401 23.49 0.25 10.58
N LEU A 402 23.99 -0.59 9.65
CA LEU A 402 24.60 -1.87 9.98
C LEU A 402 25.95 -1.70 10.67
N VAL A 403 26.74 -0.71 10.25
CA VAL A 403 28.01 -0.35 10.90
C VAL A 403 27.74 0.09 12.34
N VAL A 404 26.83 1.06 12.54
CA VAL A 404 26.45 1.57 13.87
C VAL A 404 25.88 0.46 14.75
N PHE A 405 25.05 -0.44 14.21
CA PHE A 405 24.48 -1.54 14.99
C PHE A 405 25.52 -2.58 15.39
N ARG A 406 26.46 -2.95 14.51
CA ARG A 406 27.56 -3.88 14.85
C ARG A 406 28.49 -3.29 15.90
N GLU A 407 28.83 -2.00 15.81
CA GLU A 407 29.58 -1.30 16.86
C GLU A 407 28.81 -1.31 18.18
N PHE A 408 27.51 -0.98 18.15
CA PHE A 408 26.65 -0.98 19.33
C PHE A 408 26.62 -2.36 20.02
N LEU A 409 26.42 -3.44 19.27
CA LEU A 409 26.38 -4.80 19.81
C LEU A 409 27.75 -5.24 20.36
N THR A 410 28.85 -4.73 19.79
CA THR A 410 30.21 -4.98 20.27
C THR A 410 30.49 -4.26 21.60
N GLU A 411 30.04 -3.02 21.75
CA GLU A 411 30.31 -2.18 22.93
C GLU A 411 29.34 -2.46 24.09
N PHE A 412 28.05 -2.71 23.81
CA PHE A 412 27.01 -2.84 24.82
C PHE A 412 26.44 -4.25 24.99
N GLY A 413 26.88 -5.23 24.19
CA GLY A 413 26.45 -6.63 24.22
C GLY A 413 25.27 -6.94 23.29
N ASP A 414 25.20 -8.18 22.80
CA ASP A 414 24.25 -8.60 21.76
C ASP A 414 22.88 -9.06 22.27
N ASP A 415 22.71 -9.17 23.59
CA ASP A 415 21.44 -9.43 24.27
C ASP A 415 20.55 -8.18 24.40
N ILE A 416 20.85 -7.09 23.69
CA ILE A 416 20.11 -5.82 23.79
C ILE A 416 18.61 -5.99 23.50
N VAL A 417 18.23 -6.83 22.52
CA VAL A 417 16.82 -7.08 22.17
C VAL A 417 16.05 -7.69 23.34
N ARG A 418 16.70 -8.61 24.08
CA ARG A 418 16.17 -9.20 25.32
C ARG A 418 15.96 -8.13 26.40
N ARG A 419 16.95 -7.27 26.62
CA ARG A 419 16.89 -6.14 27.58
C ARG A 419 15.83 -5.09 27.21
N LEU A 420 15.63 -4.81 25.91
CA LEU A 420 14.55 -3.95 25.42
C LEU A 420 13.17 -4.52 25.78
N GLY A 421 12.99 -5.84 25.67
CA GLY A 421 11.78 -6.55 26.10
C GLY A 421 11.49 -6.48 27.62
N ASP A 422 12.47 -6.12 28.45
CA ASP A 422 12.31 -5.91 29.90
C ASP A 422 11.92 -4.46 30.28
N VAL A 423 12.06 -3.49 29.38
CA VAL A 423 11.87 -2.05 29.69
C VAL A 423 10.80 -1.33 28.86
N ILE A 424 10.43 -1.84 27.68
CA ILE A 424 9.47 -1.19 26.78
C ILE A 424 8.03 -1.61 27.10
N PRO A 425 7.07 -0.66 27.19
CA PRO A 425 5.64 -0.98 27.33
C PRO A 425 5.10 -1.71 26.10
N GLU A 426 4.25 -2.73 26.30
CA GLU A 426 3.81 -3.62 25.22
C GLU A 426 3.07 -2.97 24.05
N LYS A 427 2.50 -1.77 24.24
CA LYS A 427 1.60 -1.12 23.25
C LYS A 427 2.20 0.05 22.49
N ASP A 428 3.17 0.76 23.09
CA ASP A 428 3.70 2.02 22.54
C ASP A 428 4.98 2.39 23.29
N ALA A 429 6.10 2.49 22.56
CA ALA A 429 7.41 2.88 23.10
C ALA A 429 7.50 4.39 23.41
N HIS A 430 6.78 5.25 22.69
CA HIS A 430 6.94 6.71 22.72
C HIS A 430 5.86 7.44 23.51
N LYS A 431 4.80 6.77 23.96
CA LYS A 431 3.62 7.35 24.64
C LYS A 431 3.89 8.44 25.70
N HIS A 432 5.05 8.38 26.34
CA HIS A 432 5.45 9.24 27.47
C HIS A 432 6.55 10.26 27.10
N LEU A 433 6.97 10.28 25.83
CA LEU A 433 7.99 11.16 25.28
C LEU A 433 7.36 12.44 24.69
N PRO A 434 8.17 13.50 24.45
CA PRO A 434 7.71 14.73 23.81
C PRO A 434 7.30 14.48 22.34
N PRO A 435 6.05 14.75 21.94
CA PRO A 435 5.53 14.34 20.63
C PRO A 435 5.99 15.19 19.43
N THR A 436 6.65 16.34 19.64
CA THR A 436 7.13 17.21 18.55
C THR A 436 8.59 17.62 18.64
N TYR A 437 9.14 17.71 19.85
CA TYR A 437 10.55 18.02 20.11
C TYR A 437 11.45 16.81 19.84
N ALA A 438 11.15 15.67 20.46
CA ALA A 438 11.89 14.43 20.24
C ALA A 438 11.54 13.81 18.88
N TRP A 439 12.55 13.35 18.15
CA TRP A 439 12.36 12.59 16.92
C TRP A 439 12.18 11.10 17.25
N GLY A 440 11.80 10.29 16.26
CA GLY A 440 11.71 8.83 16.44
C GLY A 440 13.03 8.24 16.94
N SER A 441 14.13 8.59 16.27
CA SER A 441 15.50 8.29 16.68
C SER A 441 15.80 8.65 18.13
N ASP A 442 15.37 9.82 18.63
CA ASP A 442 15.58 10.20 20.03
C ASP A 442 14.81 9.28 21.00
N GLY A 443 13.61 8.84 20.62
CA GLY A 443 12.83 7.86 21.39
C GLY A 443 13.45 6.45 21.40
N GLY A 444 14.02 6.03 20.26
CA GLY A 444 14.77 4.78 20.19
C GLY A 444 16.09 4.84 20.98
N ILE A 445 16.86 5.93 20.87
CA ILE A 445 18.09 6.17 21.63
C ILE A 445 17.80 6.23 23.14
N TYR A 446 16.72 6.89 23.55
CA TYR A 446 16.23 6.87 24.93
C TYR A 446 15.91 5.44 25.40
N SER A 447 15.21 4.65 24.58
CA SER A 447 14.84 3.27 24.92
C SER A 447 16.05 2.36 25.06
N LEU A 448 17.03 2.49 24.15
CA LEU A 448 18.33 1.84 24.24
C LEU A 448 19.09 2.28 25.50
N SER A 449 19.07 3.57 25.85
CA SER A 449 19.74 4.11 27.05
C SER A 449 19.16 3.54 28.34
N VAL A 450 17.84 3.36 28.38
CA VAL A 450 17.14 2.73 29.51
C VAL A 450 17.41 1.22 29.59
N ALA A 451 17.65 0.56 28.45
CA ALA A 451 17.98 -0.87 28.37
C ALA A 451 19.45 -1.18 28.71
N THR A 452 20.39 -0.30 28.34
CA THR A 452 21.81 -0.42 28.70
C THR A 452 22.12 0.08 30.11
N GLY A 453 21.35 1.06 30.61
CA GLY A 453 21.64 1.78 31.86
C GLY A 453 22.61 2.95 31.69
N THR A 454 22.98 3.29 30.45
CA THR A 454 23.95 4.34 30.08
C THR A 454 23.25 5.39 29.21
N ASP A 455 23.59 6.67 29.37
CA ASP A 455 23.15 7.71 28.44
C ASP A 455 23.87 7.58 27.09
N LEU A 456 23.13 7.21 26.04
CA LEU A 456 23.67 6.97 24.71
C LEU A 456 23.59 8.18 23.77
N PHE A 457 22.93 9.29 24.16
CA PHE A 457 22.84 10.46 23.27
C PHE A 457 24.23 11.01 22.85
N PRO A 458 25.25 11.07 23.73
CA PRO A 458 26.62 11.42 23.32
C PRO A 458 27.24 10.39 22.36
N TRP A 459 26.97 9.10 22.56
CA TRP A 459 27.53 8.00 21.74
C TRP A 459 27.02 8.04 20.29
N PHE A 460 25.73 8.34 20.11
CA PHE A 460 25.11 8.54 18.79
C PHE A 460 25.53 9.87 18.16
N SER A 461 25.64 10.95 18.95
CA SER A 461 26.12 12.25 18.46
C SER A 461 27.55 12.20 17.91
N GLN A 462 28.46 11.48 18.58
CA GLN A 462 29.83 11.22 18.09
C GLN A 462 29.84 10.44 16.76
N ARG A 463 28.78 9.69 16.47
CA ARG A 463 28.56 8.99 15.20
C ARG A 463 27.77 9.82 14.19
N GLY A 464 27.58 11.12 14.44
CA GLY A 464 26.94 12.05 13.51
C GLY A 464 25.44 11.83 13.36
N TYR A 465 24.76 11.44 14.44
CA TYR A 465 23.31 11.58 14.55
C TYR A 465 22.99 13.00 15.06
N THR A 466 21.98 13.64 14.49
CA THR A 466 21.30 14.74 15.19
C THR A 466 20.53 14.15 16.38
N VAL A 467 20.68 14.76 17.55
CA VAL A 467 20.10 14.27 18.81
C VAL A 467 19.47 15.40 19.61
N HIS A 468 18.37 15.09 20.29
CA HIS A 468 17.67 15.95 21.23
C HIS A 468 17.66 15.25 22.60
N PRO A 469 18.73 15.39 23.41
CA PRO A 469 18.95 14.52 24.57
C PRO A 469 17.77 14.50 25.54
N LEU A 470 17.26 13.29 25.80
CA LEU A 470 16.17 13.03 26.74
C LEU A 470 16.73 12.42 28.04
N PRO A 471 16.13 12.68 29.21
CA PRO A 471 16.61 12.11 30.46
C PRO A 471 16.48 10.59 30.46
N ALA A 472 17.60 9.86 30.52
CA ALA A 472 17.64 8.40 30.60
C ALA A 472 17.09 7.88 31.95
N VAL A 473 15.76 7.84 32.08
CA VAL A 473 15.02 7.30 33.23
C VAL A 473 13.87 6.42 32.77
N LYS A 474 13.62 5.31 33.48
CA LYS A 474 12.52 4.40 33.15
C LYS A 474 11.17 5.15 33.10
N PRO A 475 10.26 4.82 32.16
CA PRO A 475 8.96 5.50 32.02
C PRO A 475 8.10 5.42 33.29
N THR A 476 8.29 4.37 34.09
CA THR A 476 7.59 4.09 35.35
C THR A 476 8.18 4.82 36.57
N ALA A 477 9.29 5.55 36.43
CA ALA A 477 9.89 6.27 37.54
C ALA A 477 9.05 7.49 37.96
N LYS A 478 8.84 7.67 39.27
CA LYS A 478 7.98 8.75 39.84
C LYS A 478 8.35 10.16 39.39
N ASN A 479 9.61 10.40 39.02
CA ASN A 479 10.12 11.70 38.55
C ASN A 479 10.29 11.79 37.02
N ALA A 480 9.95 10.76 36.23
CA ALA A 480 10.20 10.74 34.79
C ALA A 480 9.55 11.92 34.06
N LYS A 481 8.24 12.15 34.29
CA LYS A 481 7.53 13.30 33.71
C LYS A 481 8.16 14.64 34.11
N ARG A 482 8.58 14.79 35.37
CA ARG A 482 9.19 16.03 35.86
C ARG A 482 10.53 16.31 35.15
N ARG A 483 11.39 15.28 35.05
CA ARG A 483 12.67 15.39 34.32
C ARG A 483 12.49 15.70 32.84
N MET A 484 11.42 15.18 32.21
CA MET A 484 11.10 15.49 30.83
C MET A 484 10.70 16.96 30.65
N LEU A 485 9.87 17.49 31.55
CA LEU A 485 9.47 18.90 31.54
C LEU A 485 10.65 19.83 31.88
N GLU A 486 11.52 19.44 32.83
CA GLU A 486 12.78 20.13 33.13
C GLU A 486 13.65 20.26 31.86
N ARG A 487 13.87 19.15 31.13
CA ARG A 487 14.66 19.14 29.89
C ARG A 487 14.02 19.95 28.76
N LEU A 488 12.71 19.88 28.55
CA LEU A 488 12.03 20.71 27.54
C LEU A 488 12.13 22.22 27.88
N ASN A 489 12.08 22.56 29.16
CA ASN A 489 12.20 23.94 29.65
C ASN A 489 13.62 24.51 29.49
N GLU A 490 14.64 23.64 29.57
CA GLU A 490 16.03 23.92 29.18
C GLU A 490 16.13 24.11 27.65
N ALA A 491 15.67 23.14 26.86
CA ALA A 491 15.76 23.16 25.39
C ALA A 491 15.10 24.40 24.76
N LEU A 492 13.97 24.86 25.30
CA LEU A 492 13.33 26.12 24.88
C LEU A 492 14.25 27.35 24.99
N ARG A 493 15.11 27.37 26.01
CA ARG A 493 15.97 28.51 26.37
C ARG A 493 17.40 28.38 25.84
N ASP A 494 17.83 27.18 25.49
CA ASP A 494 19.14 26.91 24.91
C ASP A 494 19.32 27.65 23.57
N GLU A 495 20.48 28.26 23.37
CA GLU A 495 20.84 28.98 22.14
C GLU A 495 21.59 28.08 21.14
N ALA A 496 22.05 26.90 21.57
CA ALA A 496 22.58 25.87 20.67
C ALA A 496 21.47 25.08 19.95
N GLU A 497 20.24 25.08 20.47
CA GLU A 497 19.07 24.45 19.85
C GLU A 497 18.52 25.31 18.69
N GLY A 498 18.24 24.67 17.55
CA GLY A 498 17.60 25.34 16.40
C GLY A 498 16.20 25.85 16.73
N LEU A 499 15.76 26.94 16.11
CA LEU A 499 14.53 27.63 16.56
C LEU A 499 13.27 26.77 16.42
N SER A 500 13.23 25.90 15.42
CA SER A 500 12.15 24.93 15.22
C SER A 500 12.11 23.87 16.34
N ALA A 501 13.26 23.46 16.88
CA ALA A 501 13.33 22.56 18.03
C ALA A 501 12.89 23.28 19.32
N ARG A 502 13.36 24.52 19.53
CA ARG A 502 12.92 25.37 20.66
C ARG A 502 11.40 25.60 20.66
N PHE A 503 10.80 25.87 19.50
CA PHE A 503 9.35 26.03 19.38
C PHE A 503 8.60 24.71 19.60
N ALA A 504 9.14 23.58 19.14
CA ALA A 504 8.59 22.26 19.45
C ALA A 504 8.62 21.98 20.97
N ALA A 505 9.72 22.32 21.65
CA ALA A 505 9.82 22.21 23.10
C ALA A 505 8.79 23.07 23.84
N ALA A 506 8.49 24.29 23.36
CA ALA A 506 7.39 25.12 23.90
C ALA A 506 6.01 24.46 23.76
N ASN A 507 5.72 23.88 22.59
CA ASN A 507 4.45 23.19 22.33
C ASN A 507 4.32 21.91 23.17
N ASP A 508 5.40 21.15 23.33
CA ASP A 508 5.40 19.93 24.13
C ASP A 508 5.33 20.21 25.63
N LEU A 509 5.98 21.29 26.13
CA LEU A 509 5.78 21.78 27.50
C LEU A 509 4.30 22.04 27.77
N VAL A 510 3.64 22.82 26.91
CA VAL A 510 2.22 23.17 27.01
C VAL A 510 1.33 21.93 26.96
N SER A 511 1.65 20.97 26.09
CA SER A 511 0.85 19.76 25.86
C SER A 511 1.02 18.71 26.97
N MET A 512 2.21 18.60 27.57
CA MET A 512 2.52 17.59 28.58
C MET A 512 2.35 18.11 30.02
N GLY A 513 2.64 19.38 30.28
CA GLY A 513 2.67 19.98 31.61
C GLY A 513 1.33 20.54 32.10
N GLN A 514 1.36 21.13 33.28
CA GLN A 514 0.40 22.11 33.78
C GLN A 514 1.07 23.48 33.93
N GLU A 515 0.31 24.56 34.09
CA GLU A 515 0.85 25.92 34.16
C GLU A 515 1.97 26.08 35.21
N LYS A 516 1.76 25.47 36.38
CA LYS A 516 2.72 25.39 37.50
C LYS A 516 4.02 24.63 37.19
N ASP A 517 4.06 23.82 36.12
CA ASP A 517 5.19 22.96 35.78
C ASP A 517 6.20 23.69 34.88
N TRP A 518 5.79 24.76 34.18
CA TRP A 518 6.68 25.68 33.45
C TRP A 518 6.77 27.09 34.09
N LEU A 519 6.11 27.31 35.23
CA LEU A 519 6.33 28.46 36.11
C LEU A 519 7.40 28.13 37.17
N PRO A 520 8.56 28.83 37.19
CA PRO A 520 9.57 28.62 38.21
C PRO A 520 9.03 28.91 39.62
N HIS A 521 9.19 27.96 40.54
CA HIS A 521 8.75 28.15 41.93
C HIS A 521 9.46 29.38 42.55
N GLY A 522 8.67 30.36 43.01
CA GLY A 522 9.16 31.51 43.78
C GLY A 522 9.50 32.79 43.00
N ARG A 523 9.36 32.85 41.66
CA ARG A 523 9.52 34.11 40.90
C ARG A 523 8.19 34.82 40.65
N LYS A 524 8.12 36.13 40.93
CA LYS A 524 6.89 36.95 40.83
C LYS A 524 6.61 37.56 39.46
N SER A 525 7.49 37.39 38.47
CA SER A 525 7.29 37.84 37.09
C SER A 525 7.60 36.71 36.11
N ALA A 526 6.66 36.40 35.23
CA ALA A 526 6.87 35.49 34.11
C ALA A 526 7.87 36.11 33.11
N ASP A 527 8.92 35.36 32.74
CA ASP A 527 9.79 35.74 31.62
C ASP A 527 9.03 35.62 30.28
N ASP A 528 9.57 36.20 29.20
CA ASP A 528 8.87 36.19 27.91
C ASP A 528 8.66 34.77 27.36
N PHE A 529 9.52 33.80 27.69
CA PHE A 529 9.34 32.39 27.32
C PHE A 529 8.15 31.75 28.05
N THR A 530 7.96 32.08 29.33
CA THR A 530 6.80 31.69 30.12
C THR A 530 5.52 32.32 29.57
N ARG A 531 5.59 33.60 29.15
CA ARG A 531 4.50 34.31 28.47
C ARG A 531 4.16 33.67 27.11
N LEU A 532 5.15 33.20 26.36
CA LEU A 532 4.95 32.46 25.11
C LEU A 532 4.20 31.15 25.37
N CYS A 533 4.62 30.35 26.37
CA CYS A 533 3.94 29.11 26.74
C CYS A 533 2.48 29.36 27.18
N LEU A 534 2.23 30.42 27.94
CA LEU A 534 0.87 30.84 28.29
C LEU A 534 0.06 31.25 27.04
N GLY A 535 0.66 31.97 26.09
CA GLY A 535 0.03 32.34 24.82
C GLY A 535 -0.35 31.12 23.96
N LEU A 536 0.55 30.15 23.82
CA LEU A 536 0.32 28.89 23.11
C LEU A 536 -0.76 28.04 23.79
N ARG A 537 -0.79 28.00 25.14
CA ARG A 537 -1.84 27.32 25.90
C ARG A 537 -3.20 27.97 25.65
N LEU A 538 -3.31 29.28 25.79
CA LEU A 538 -4.55 30.02 25.54
C LEU A 538 -5.01 29.86 24.07
N ALA A 539 -4.08 29.79 23.11
CA ALA A 539 -4.39 29.51 21.71
C ALA A 539 -4.99 28.10 21.53
N THR A 540 -4.41 27.10 22.19
CA THR A 540 -4.92 25.71 22.21
C THR A 540 -6.31 25.60 22.87
N GLU A 541 -6.57 26.43 23.89
CA GLU A 541 -7.87 26.53 24.58
C GLU A 541 -8.90 27.40 23.80
N GLY A 542 -8.53 28.00 22.66
CA GLY A 542 -9.39 28.88 21.85
C GLY A 542 -9.67 30.25 22.48
N ASP A 543 -8.88 30.67 23.46
CA ASP A 543 -9.10 31.89 24.23
C ASP A 543 -8.61 33.14 23.45
N ARG A 544 -9.51 34.12 23.30
CA ARG A 544 -9.24 35.41 22.62
C ARG A 544 -8.09 36.22 23.25
N ARG A 545 -7.70 35.94 24.48
CA ARG A 545 -6.52 36.52 25.16
C ARG A 545 -5.21 36.09 24.52
N ALA A 546 -5.15 34.93 23.87
CA ALA A 546 -3.96 34.39 23.21
C ALA A 546 -3.37 35.39 22.21
N ALA A 547 -4.19 35.86 21.25
CA ALA A 547 -3.77 36.79 20.21
C ALA A 547 -3.21 38.10 20.80
N ARG A 548 -3.80 38.63 21.88
CA ARG A 548 -3.30 39.84 22.54
C ARG A 548 -1.92 39.62 23.18
N LEU A 549 -1.76 38.50 23.89
CA LEU A 549 -0.49 38.17 24.57
C LEU A 549 0.62 37.91 23.55
N LEU A 550 0.34 37.09 22.53
CA LEU A 550 1.28 36.78 21.46
C LEU A 550 1.66 38.01 20.63
N ARG A 551 0.72 38.92 20.33
CA ARG A 551 1.01 40.17 19.61
C ARG A 551 1.90 41.12 20.42
N GLY A 552 1.72 41.20 21.73
CA GLY A 552 2.65 41.94 22.61
C GLY A 552 4.05 41.31 22.62
N LEU A 553 4.17 39.99 22.57
CA LEU A 553 5.47 39.32 22.42
C LEU A 553 6.08 39.54 21.02
N PHE A 554 5.26 39.54 19.96
CA PHE A 554 5.73 39.78 18.60
C PHE A 554 6.29 41.20 18.40
N ALA A 555 5.67 42.20 19.03
CA ALA A 555 6.08 43.60 18.96
C ALA A 555 7.23 43.94 19.94
N ASP A 556 7.08 43.60 21.23
CA ASP A 556 7.86 44.21 22.32
C ASP A 556 9.00 43.32 22.86
N SER A 557 9.04 42.02 22.50
CA SER A 557 10.05 41.09 22.99
C SER A 557 11.45 41.43 22.45
N LYS A 558 12.45 41.54 23.33
CA LYS A 558 13.84 41.80 22.91
C LYS A 558 14.48 40.63 22.13
N PRO A 559 14.30 39.35 22.53
CA PRO A 559 14.82 38.23 21.73
C PRO A 559 14.06 38.08 20.41
N ALA A 560 14.78 38.24 19.28
CA ALA A 560 14.27 37.95 17.94
C ALA A 560 13.73 36.51 17.77
N PRO A 561 14.36 35.45 18.34
CA PRO A 561 13.80 34.08 18.32
C PRO A 561 12.39 34.00 18.92
N LEU A 562 12.13 34.77 19.98
CA LEU A 562 10.85 34.76 20.66
C LEU A 562 9.79 35.54 19.89
N ARG A 563 10.16 36.67 19.28
CA ARG A 563 9.30 37.37 18.31
C ARG A 563 8.91 36.41 17.19
N ALA A 564 9.87 35.74 16.55
CA ALA A 564 9.60 34.80 15.47
C ALA A 564 8.63 33.67 15.88
N MET A 565 8.85 33.03 17.05
CA MET A 565 7.92 32.01 17.58
C MET A 565 6.52 32.56 17.87
N ALA A 566 6.39 33.77 18.42
CA ALA A 566 5.11 34.43 18.64
C ALA A 566 4.40 34.77 17.33
N GLY A 567 5.15 35.16 16.29
CA GLY A 567 4.64 35.43 14.95
C GLY A 567 4.08 34.19 14.28
N VAL A 568 4.78 33.04 14.35
CA VAL A 568 4.25 31.74 13.88
C VAL A 568 2.93 31.42 14.58
N ALA A 569 2.86 31.57 15.90
CA ALA A 569 1.65 31.30 16.67
C ALA A 569 0.48 32.25 16.33
N LEU A 570 0.74 33.50 15.96
CA LEU A 570 -0.27 34.44 15.46
C LEU A 570 -0.77 34.08 14.06
N ALA A 571 0.13 33.71 13.16
CA ALA A 571 -0.24 33.22 11.83
C ALA A 571 -1.07 31.91 11.92
N ASP A 572 -0.72 31.01 12.84
CA ASP A 572 -1.50 29.78 13.08
C ASP A 572 -2.92 30.07 13.64
N LEU A 573 -3.11 31.21 14.31
CA LEU A 573 -4.42 31.75 14.73
C LEU A 573 -5.16 32.53 13.61
N GLY A 574 -4.59 32.62 12.41
CA GLY A 574 -5.18 33.30 11.25
C GLY A 574 -4.81 34.79 11.11
N ASP A 575 -3.83 35.30 11.86
CA ASP A 575 -3.39 36.70 11.76
C ASP A 575 -2.38 36.89 10.62
N ALA A 576 -2.86 37.10 9.40
CA ALA A 576 -2.01 37.37 8.24
C ALA A 576 -1.21 38.69 8.32
N SER A 577 -1.54 39.60 9.26
CA SER A 577 -0.89 40.92 9.34
C SER A 577 0.57 40.87 9.80
N VAL A 578 1.01 39.75 10.39
CA VAL A 578 2.39 39.53 10.83
C VAL A 578 3.35 39.15 9.70
N ALA A 579 2.86 38.95 8.48
CA ALA A 579 3.60 38.33 7.37
C ALA A 579 4.94 39.01 7.07
N ASP A 580 4.98 40.33 6.94
CA ASP A 580 6.17 41.08 6.52
C ASP A 580 7.31 40.93 7.53
N ASP A 581 7.03 41.20 8.80
CA ASP A 581 7.98 41.07 9.91
C ASP A 581 8.36 39.60 10.17
N LEU A 582 7.42 38.67 10.06
CA LEU A 582 7.69 37.24 10.27
C LEU A 582 8.57 36.66 9.15
N ILE A 583 8.38 37.07 7.89
CA ILE A 583 9.25 36.67 6.77
C ILE A 583 10.66 37.24 6.96
N ALA A 584 10.78 38.49 7.40
CA ALA A 584 12.08 39.08 7.70
C ALA A 584 12.81 38.31 8.81
N LEU A 585 12.13 38.04 9.95
CA LEU A 585 12.68 37.27 11.06
C LEU A 585 13.01 35.82 10.67
N ALA A 586 12.11 35.12 9.98
CA ALA A 586 12.27 33.70 9.66
C ALA A 586 13.53 33.42 8.82
N ARG A 587 13.91 34.34 7.94
CA ARG A 587 15.12 34.25 7.09
C ARG A 587 16.43 34.19 7.87
N GLU A 588 16.44 34.62 9.13
CA GLU A 588 17.62 34.55 10.00
C GLU A 588 17.82 33.15 10.63
N PHE A 589 16.81 32.26 10.53
CA PHE A 589 16.78 30.94 11.17
C PHE A 589 16.84 29.79 10.16
N GLU A 590 16.97 28.56 10.65
CA GLU A 590 17.20 27.38 9.83
C GLU A 590 16.00 27.03 8.91
N PRO A 591 16.22 26.31 7.78
CA PRO A 591 15.15 25.99 6.81
C PRO A 591 13.92 25.31 7.42
N ARG A 592 14.12 24.50 8.46
CA ARG A 592 13.05 23.82 9.20
C ARG A 592 12.12 24.77 9.96
N PHE A 593 12.61 25.96 10.37
CA PHE A 593 11.79 27.04 10.91
C PHE A 593 11.18 27.91 9.80
N GLN A 594 11.92 28.20 8.73
CA GLN A 594 11.41 28.95 7.57
C GLN A 594 10.16 28.28 6.96
N LEU A 595 10.20 26.97 6.70
CA LEU A 595 9.05 26.21 6.18
C LEU A 595 7.86 26.17 7.15
N LEU A 596 8.11 26.22 8.46
CA LEU A 596 7.05 26.28 9.48
C LEU A 596 6.35 27.64 9.45
N ALA A 597 7.11 28.74 9.40
CA ALA A 597 6.57 30.08 9.27
C ALA A 597 5.83 30.28 7.94
N GLY A 598 6.37 29.77 6.83
CA GLY A 598 5.72 29.77 5.53
C GLY A 598 4.36 29.07 5.56
N TYR A 599 4.30 27.84 6.10
CA TYR A 599 3.04 27.09 6.21
C TYR A 599 2.00 27.76 7.13
N ALA A 600 2.43 28.36 8.24
CA ALA A 600 1.53 29.11 9.12
C ALA A 600 0.95 30.37 8.41
N LEU A 601 1.77 31.08 7.63
CA LEU A 601 1.33 32.23 6.83
C LEU A 601 0.43 31.84 5.65
N GLU A 602 0.68 30.70 5.01
CA GLU A 602 -0.17 30.12 3.95
C GLU A 602 -1.57 29.86 4.51
N LYS A 603 -1.64 29.20 5.67
CA LYS A 603 -2.89 28.92 6.40
C LYS A 603 -3.61 30.20 6.86
N ALA A 604 -2.89 31.28 7.15
CA ALA A 604 -3.46 32.59 7.44
C ALA A 604 -4.02 33.32 6.19
N GLY A 605 -3.77 32.81 4.99
CA GLY A 605 -4.17 33.43 3.73
C GLY A 605 -3.20 34.50 3.19
N SER A 606 -1.93 34.47 3.62
CA SER A 606 -0.91 35.41 3.13
C SER A 606 -0.29 34.91 1.81
N GLU A 607 -0.49 35.65 0.72
CA GLU A 607 0.16 35.37 -0.58
C GLU A 607 1.70 35.38 -0.49
N ARG A 608 2.27 36.14 0.46
CA ARG A 608 3.72 36.22 0.69
C ARG A 608 4.31 34.95 1.31
N ALA A 609 3.49 34.03 1.83
CA ALA A 609 3.93 32.74 2.36
C ALA A 609 4.82 31.95 1.37
N ALA A 610 4.58 32.11 0.06
CA ALA A 610 5.37 31.50 -0.99
C ALA A 610 6.88 31.87 -0.93
N GLU A 611 7.26 33.00 -0.33
CA GLU A 611 8.67 33.39 -0.11
C GLU A 611 9.43 32.43 0.82
N LEU A 612 8.73 31.68 1.67
CA LEU A 612 9.28 30.67 2.59
C LEU A 612 8.89 29.24 2.18
N SER A 613 8.54 29.02 0.92
CA SER A 613 8.25 27.69 0.37
C SER A 613 9.53 26.94 -0.02
N LEU A 614 9.47 25.60 -0.04
CA LEU A 614 10.61 24.72 -0.35
C LEU A 614 11.40 25.13 -1.62
N PRO A 615 10.77 25.50 -2.75
CA PRO A 615 11.50 25.88 -3.96
C PRO A 615 12.21 27.25 -3.88
N ARG A 616 11.92 28.07 -2.86
CA ARG A 616 12.45 29.45 -2.73
C ARG A 616 13.45 29.63 -1.59
N ILE A 617 13.49 28.73 -0.61
CA ILE A 617 14.49 28.80 0.46
C ILE A 617 15.87 28.41 -0.12
N THR A 618 16.86 29.26 0.13
CA THR A 618 18.25 29.05 -0.27
C THR A 618 19.17 28.99 0.94
N GLY A 619 20.17 28.12 0.85
CA GLY A 619 21.21 27.95 1.87
C GLY A 619 22.44 28.79 1.56
N PRO A 620 23.54 28.61 2.32
CA PRO A 620 24.79 29.31 2.11
C PRO A 620 25.28 29.23 0.66
N GLY A 621 25.55 30.39 0.05
CA GLY A 621 25.94 30.50 -1.37
C GLY A 621 24.78 30.44 -2.37
N GLY A 622 23.53 30.63 -1.93
CA GLY A 622 22.37 30.83 -2.83
C GLY A 622 21.83 29.56 -3.50
N LYS A 623 22.27 28.38 -3.07
CA LYS A 623 21.76 27.09 -3.57
C LYS A 623 20.41 26.77 -2.92
N PRO A 624 19.43 26.17 -3.62
CA PRO A 624 18.20 25.68 -2.99
C PRO A 624 18.52 24.70 -1.86
N VAL A 625 17.84 24.83 -0.72
CA VAL A 625 18.01 23.90 0.43
C VAL A 625 17.31 22.56 0.21
N GLY A 626 16.42 22.49 -0.76
CA GLY A 626 15.60 21.31 -1.00
C GLY A 626 14.91 21.36 -2.35
N LYS A 627 14.20 20.28 -2.65
CA LYS A 627 13.61 20.00 -3.96
C LYS A 627 12.49 18.96 -3.83
N LEU A 628 11.65 18.87 -4.85
CA LEU A 628 10.77 17.73 -5.02
C LEU A 628 11.36 16.84 -6.13
N ASP A 629 11.85 15.66 -5.75
CA ASP A 629 12.25 14.63 -6.70
C ASP A 629 11.02 13.84 -7.14
N ILE A 630 10.91 13.60 -8.44
CA ILE A 630 9.88 12.75 -9.04
C ILE A 630 10.58 11.51 -9.60
N VAL A 631 10.24 10.34 -9.05
CA VAL A 631 10.77 9.04 -9.47
C VAL A 631 9.61 8.20 -9.99
N PHE A 632 9.85 7.41 -11.04
CA PHE A 632 8.93 6.38 -11.47
C PHE A 632 9.50 5.02 -11.06
N ASP A 633 8.78 4.29 -10.20
CA ASP A 633 9.23 3.02 -9.63
C ASP A 633 8.05 2.07 -9.38
N GLY A 634 7.36 1.66 -10.45
CA GLY A 634 6.00 1.08 -10.39
C GLY A 634 4.96 2.16 -10.10
N TYR A 635 5.22 2.92 -9.04
CA TYR A 635 4.52 4.11 -8.59
C TYR A 635 5.11 5.38 -9.21
N ILE A 636 4.26 6.40 -9.39
CA ILE A 636 4.62 7.81 -9.40
C ILE A 636 5.01 8.16 -7.96
N ALA A 637 6.31 8.16 -7.65
CA ALA A 637 6.84 8.46 -6.33
C ALA A 637 7.35 9.91 -6.27
N MET A 638 6.69 10.75 -5.48
CA MET A 638 7.12 12.11 -5.16
C MET A 638 7.89 12.09 -3.84
N HIS A 639 9.11 12.63 -3.81
CA HIS A 639 9.92 12.75 -2.60
C HIS A 639 10.32 14.21 -2.36
N GLY A 640 9.87 14.79 -1.25
CA GLY A 640 10.40 16.08 -0.80
C GLY A 640 11.76 15.86 -0.13
N GLU A 641 12.83 16.39 -0.73
CA GLU A 641 14.17 16.42 -0.14
C GLU A 641 14.41 17.79 0.53
N VAL A 642 14.84 17.80 1.78
CA VAL A 642 15.31 18.99 2.51
C VAL A 642 16.70 18.69 3.05
N GLU A 643 17.67 19.58 2.83
CA GLU A 643 19.06 19.51 3.30
C GLU A 643 19.80 18.20 2.94
N GLY A 644 19.31 17.48 1.92
CA GLY A 644 19.85 16.19 1.50
C GLY A 644 19.19 14.97 2.17
N TYR A 645 18.00 15.12 2.74
CA TYR A 645 17.21 14.02 3.32
C TYR A 645 15.81 14.01 2.69
N ARG A 646 15.32 12.85 2.22
CA ARG A 646 13.90 12.72 1.85
C ARG A 646 13.10 12.77 3.15
N VAL A 647 12.12 13.65 3.25
CA VAL A 647 11.39 13.92 4.51
C VAL A 647 9.88 13.78 4.37
N CYS A 648 9.37 13.76 3.14
CA CYS A 648 8.00 13.39 2.81
C CYS A 648 7.93 12.53 1.55
N ASN A 649 6.82 11.82 1.41
CA ASN A 649 6.47 11.03 0.23
C ASN A 649 5.00 11.21 -0.19
N ASN A 650 4.75 10.94 -1.47
CA ASN A 650 3.45 10.55 -2.01
C ASN A 650 3.75 9.47 -3.05
N TYR A 651 3.13 8.30 -2.91
CA TYR A 651 3.16 7.25 -3.91
C TYR A 651 1.81 7.23 -4.61
N SER A 652 1.76 7.20 -5.93
CA SER A 652 0.47 7.11 -6.62
C SER A 652 0.63 6.38 -7.94
N PHE A 653 -0.45 5.82 -8.47
CA PHE A 653 -0.38 5.09 -9.75
C PHE A 653 -1.68 5.25 -10.55
N PRO A 654 -1.60 5.27 -11.90
CA PRO A 654 -2.76 5.26 -12.75
C PRO A 654 -3.18 3.82 -13.06
N GLU A 655 -4.42 3.48 -12.78
CA GLU A 655 -5.02 2.16 -12.93
C GLU A 655 -6.33 2.19 -13.75
N LEU A 656 -6.87 1.00 -14.03
CA LEU A 656 -8.19 0.82 -14.63
C LEU A 656 -9.10 0.12 -13.60
N GLN A 657 -10.04 0.86 -13.02
CA GLN A 657 -10.93 0.36 -11.99
C GLN A 657 -12.27 -0.08 -12.61
N ARG A 658 -12.75 -1.27 -12.23
CA ARG A 658 -14.13 -1.69 -12.54
C ARG A 658 -15.14 -0.78 -11.83
N PHE A 659 -16.05 -0.17 -12.59
CA PHE A 659 -17.16 0.61 -12.05
C PHE A 659 -18.43 -0.24 -11.93
N THR A 660 -18.70 -1.05 -12.96
CA THR A 660 -19.72 -2.13 -13.00
C THR A 660 -19.24 -3.18 -14.02
N ARG A 661 -19.91 -4.34 -14.16
CA ARG A 661 -19.62 -5.31 -15.25
C ARG A 661 -19.69 -4.74 -16.68
N HIS A 662 -20.29 -3.55 -16.85
CA HIS A 662 -20.46 -2.89 -18.14
C HIS A 662 -19.59 -1.63 -18.29
N ALA A 663 -18.77 -1.27 -17.29
CA ALA A 663 -17.93 -0.08 -17.37
C ALA A 663 -16.67 -0.17 -16.51
N THR A 664 -15.57 0.30 -17.09
CA THR A 664 -14.27 0.49 -16.43
C THR A 664 -13.94 1.98 -16.50
N ILE A 665 -13.49 2.56 -15.38
CA ILE A 665 -13.05 3.96 -15.31
C ILE A 665 -11.54 4.04 -15.12
N SER A 666 -10.92 5.07 -15.69
CA SER A 666 -9.50 5.34 -15.49
C SER A 666 -9.30 6.08 -14.16
N CYS A 667 -8.56 5.47 -13.23
CA CYS A 667 -8.38 6.00 -11.88
C CYS A 667 -6.93 6.34 -11.59
N HIS A 668 -6.69 7.43 -10.87
CA HIS A 668 -5.41 7.72 -10.26
C HIS A 668 -5.51 7.48 -8.75
N TYR A 669 -4.99 6.32 -8.31
CA TYR A 669 -4.95 5.91 -6.92
C TYR A 669 -3.81 6.63 -6.19
N VAL A 670 -4.13 7.36 -5.13
CA VAL A 670 -3.12 7.99 -4.27
C VAL A 670 -2.89 7.11 -3.03
N HIS A 671 -1.68 6.56 -2.96
CA HIS A 671 -1.18 5.70 -1.91
C HIS A 671 -0.26 6.48 -0.95
N TRP A 672 -0.18 6.02 0.30
CA TRP A 672 0.88 6.36 1.27
C TRP A 672 1.43 7.81 1.23
N VAL A 673 0.57 8.80 1.45
CA VAL A 673 1.00 10.20 1.61
C VAL A 673 1.46 10.42 3.05
N HIS A 674 2.75 10.66 3.26
CA HIS A 674 3.27 10.84 4.61
C HIS A 674 4.47 11.80 4.68
N THR A 675 4.70 12.35 5.88
CA THR A 675 5.83 13.23 6.21
C THR A 675 6.38 12.78 7.56
N SER A 676 7.70 12.65 7.65
CA SER A 676 8.42 12.36 8.90
C SER A 676 7.94 13.28 10.03
N THR A 677 7.77 12.74 11.24
CA THR A 677 7.10 13.41 12.37
C THR A 677 7.66 14.81 12.63
N HIS A 678 8.99 14.91 12.65
CA HIS A 678 9.73 16.14 12.91
C HIS A 678 9.66 17.18 11.76
N TRP A 679 9.10 16.82 10.59
CA TRP A 679 8.87 17.70 9.43
C TRP A 679 7.38 18.01 9.15
N ARG A 680 6.43 17.51 9.96
CA ARG A 680 4.98 17.82 9.78
C ARG A 680 4.67 19.31 9.95
N ARG A 681 3.54 19.79 9.42
CA ARG A 681 3.11 21.22 9.43
C ARG A 681 4.11 22.19 8.77
N ARG A 682 4.64 21.82 7.61
CA ARG A 682 5.66 22.59 6.85
C ARG A 682 5.38 22.64 5.33
N GLY A 683 4.11 22.48 4.93
CA GLY A 683 3.69 22.43 3.51
C GLY A 683 4.12 21.19 2.69
N LEU A 684 5.10 20.40 3.17
CA LEU A 684 5.77 19.35 2.40
C LEU A 684 4.85 18.27 1.81
N SER A 685 3.89 17.73 2.57
CA SER A 685 2.89 16.78 2.01
C SER A 685 1.92 17.45 1.03
N ARG A 686 1.58 18.74 1.19
CA ARG A 686 0.75 19.47 0.20
C ARG A 686 1.51 19.57 -1.13
N LEU A 687 2.78 20.00 -1.09
CA LEU A 687 3.64 20.11 -2.27
C LEU A 687 3.78 18.78 -3.02
N ALA A 688 4.06 17.69 -2.30
CA ALA A 688 4.17 16.36 -2.90
C ALA A 688 2.82 15.85 -3.47
N PHE A 689 1.71 16.12 -2.77
CA PHE A 689 0.37 15.75 -3.22
C PHE A 689 -0.07 16.53 -4.46
N GLU A 690 0.18 17.84 -4.51
CA GLU A 690 -0.12 18.69 -5.65
C GLU A 690 0.64 18.23 -6.91
N ALA A 691 1.93 17.93 -6.77
CA ALA A 691 2.73 17.39 -7.86
C ALA A 691 2.20 16.04 -8.34
N ALA A 692 1.86 15.12 -7.43
CA ALA A 692 1.25 13.83 -7.77
C ALA A 692 -0.08 14.02 -8.53
N MET A 693 -0.93 14.92 -8.07
CA MET A 693 -2.19 15.25 -8.72
C MET A 693 -2.01 15.92 -10.09
N ASN A 694 -0.92 16.66 -10.31
CA ASN A 694 -0.60 17.31 -11.58
C ASN A 694 0.27 16.46 -12.53
N HIS A 695 0.67 15.25 -12.12
CA HIS A 695 1.52 14.37 -12.92
C HIS A 695 0.83 13.93 -14.23
N PRO A 696 1.53 13.82 -15.39
CA PRO A 696 0.92 13.39 -16.66
C PRO A 696 0.27 12.00 -16.67
N GLY A 697 0.60 11.13 -15.69
CA GLY A 697 -0.15 9.89 -15.46
C GLY A 697 -1.50 10.13 -14.79
N ALA A 698 -1.54 10.99 -13.77
CA ALA A 698 -2.74 11.34 -13.02
C ALA A 698 -3.75 12.14 -13.86
N THR A 699 -3.28 13.04 -14.72
CA THR A 699 -4.12 13.91 -15.56
C THR A 699 -4.73 13.19 -16.77
N LYS A 700 -4.39 11.92 -17.01
CA LYS A 700 -5.07 11.05 -17.98
C LYS A 700 -6.28 10.31 -17.39
N CYS A 701 -6.39 10.26 -16.06
CA CYS A 701 -7.44 9.51 -15.37
C CYS A 701 -8.70 10.36 -15.21
N SER A 702 -9.87 9.76 -15.42
CA SER A 702 -11.16 10.44 -15.26
C SER A 702 -11.53 10.69 -13.80
N VAL A 703 -11.03 9.83 -12.90
CA VAL A 703 -11.21 9.92 -11.44
C VAL A 703 -9.87 9.81 -10.67
N SER A 704 -9.89 10.19 -9.40
CA SER A 704 -8.85 9.85 -8.41
C SER A 704 -9.50 9.24 -7.17
N MET A 705 -8.76 8.43 -6.41
CA MET A 705 -9.21 7.93 -5.10
C MET A 705 -8.07 7.78 -4.09
N LEU A 706 -8.44 7.61 -2.82
CA LEU A 706 -7.53 7.27 -1.72
C LEU A 706 -8.27 6.72 -0.49
N HIS A 707 -7.53 6.13 0.44
CA HIS A 707 -8.01 5.83 1.80
C HIS A 707 -7.32 6.74 2.84
N THR A 708 -8.09 7.19 3.84
CA THR A 708 -7.58 7.97 4.97
C THR A 708 -8.42 7.72 6.23
N GLY A 709 -8.30 8.54 7.27
CA GLY A 709 -9.25 8.62 8.37
C GLY A 709 -9.84 10.02 8.51
N THR A 710 -11.11 10.16 8.88
CA THR A 710 -11.80 11.45 9.06
C THR A 710 -11.25 12.31 10.21
N ARG A 711 -10.39 11.74 11.07
CA ARG A 711 -9.58 12.49 12.06
C ARG A 711 -8.11 12.64 11.68
N ASN A 712 -7.68 12.11 10.54
CA ASN A 712 -6.34 12.36 10.02
C ASN A 712 -6.30 13.79 9.48
N VAL A 713 -5.26 14.56 9.82
CA VAL A 713 -5.05 15.94 9.32
C VAL A 713 -4.99 15.98 7.79
N ALA A 714 -4.57 14.89 7.14
CA ALA A 714 -4.58 14.76 5.69
C ALA A 714 -6.00 14.71 5.07
N HIS A 715 -7.05 14.38 5.83
CA HIS A 715 -8.44 14.41 5.32
C HIS A 715 -8.84 15.80 4.83
N THR A 716 -8.57 16.84 5.62
CA THR A 716 -8.81 18.24 5.22
C THR A 716 -8.07 18.60 3.94
N LEU A 717 -6.79 18.21 3.83
CA LEU A 717 -6.01 18.39 2.60
C LEU A 717 -6.73 17.75 1.40
N TYR A 718 -7.17 16.51 1.49
CA TYR A 718 -7.85 15.84 0.38
C TYR A 718 -9.20 16.49 0.01
N ARG A 719 -9.96 16.96 1.02
CA ARG A 719 -11.21 17.73 0.80
C ARG A 719 -10.95 19.01 -0.01
N GLU A 720 -9.87 19.74 0.27
CA GLU A 720 -9.48 20.95 -0.48
C GLU A 720 -9.16 20.68 -1.96
N TYR A 721 -8.59 19.51 -2.28
CA TYR A 721 -8.37 19.10 -3.68
C TYR A 721 -9.63 18.53 -4.36
N GLY A 722 -10.77 18.47 -3.66
CA GLY A 722 -12.06 18.04 -4.21
C GLY A 722 -12.39 16.56 -4.04
N PHE A 723 -11.72 15.84 -3.13
CA PHE A 723 -12.09 14.46 -2.79
C PHE A 723 -13.35 14.41 -1.93
N THR A 724 -14.22 13.45 -2.24
CA THR A 724 -15.55 13.22 -1.66
C THR A 724 -15.56 11.95 -0.81
N ASP A 725 -16.05 12.03 0.43
CA ASP A 725 -16.19 10.88 1.32
C ASP A 725 -17.23 9.89 0.77
N MET A 726 -16.78 8.70 0.36
CA MET A 726 -17.65 7.64 -0.19
C MET A 726 -18.17 6.74 0.93
N THR A 727 -17.31 5.93 1.55
CA THR A 727 -17.68 4.99 2.61
C THR A 727 -16.83 5.20 3.85
N VAL A 728 -17.46 5.17 5.03
CA VAL A 728 -16.78 5.19 6.33
C VAL A 728 -16.69 3.76 6.84
N GLN A 729 -15.49 3.33 7.20
CA GLN A 729 -15.19 1.98 7.64
C GLN A 729 -15.72 1.71 9.06
N GLU A 730 -16.25 0.51 9.23
CA GLU A 730 -16.74 0.00 10.52
C GLU A 730 -15.92 -1.22 10.93
N ARG A 731 -15.53 -1.29 12.20
CA ARG A 731 -14.96 -2.50 12.79
C ARG A 731 -16.03 -3.16 13.62
N TRP A 732 -16.33 -4.39 13.26
CA TRP A 732 -17.20 -5.29 14.00
C TRP A 732 -16.30 -6.27 14.78
N ARG A 733 -16.61 -6.54 16.05
CA ARG A 733 -15.87 -7.48 16.91
C ARG A 733 -16.83 -8.33 17.74
N VAL A 734 -16.49 -9.61 17.87
CA VAL A 734 -17.11 -10.56 18.80
C VAL A 734 -16.03 -11.38 19.51
N ASP A 735 -16.29 -11.78 20.74
CA ASP A 735 -15.43 -12.67 21.52
C ASP A 735 -15.78 -14.14 21.26
N LEU A 736 -14.80 -15.04 21.35
CA LEU A 736 -14.93 -16.46 21.01
C LEU A 736 -14.74 -17.37 22.25
N PRO A 737 -15.59 -18.41 22.42
CA PRO A 737 -16.63 -18.85 21.49
C PRO A 737 -17.87 -17.95 21.56
N GLY A 738 -18.37 -17.53 20.39
CA GLY A 738 -19.58 -16.71 20.28
C GLY A 738 -20.83 -17.50 20.68
N ALA A 739 -21.84 -16.82 21.22
CA ALA A 739 -23.07 -17.45 21.69
C ALA A 739 -24.07 -17.83 20.57
N GLY A 740 -23.83 -17.42 19.32
CA GLY A 740 -24.76 -17.53 18.21
C GLY A 740 -24.79 -18.90 17.54
N ARG A 741 -25.69 -19.78 17.98
CA ARG A 741 -26.21 -20.87 17.12
C ARG A 741 -27.27 -20.30 16.17
N THR A 742 -27.16 -20.64 14.90
CA THR A 742 -28.11 -20.29 13.84
C THR A 742 -28.74 -21.54 13.28
N ASP A 743 -30.06 -21.53 13.11
CA ASP A 743 -30.76 -22.62 12.42
C ASP A 743 -30.35 -22.66 10.95
N VAL A 744 -30.11 -23.86 10.42
CA VAL A 744 -29.71 -24.07 9.02
C VAL A 744 -30.92 -23.81 8.12
N PRO A 745 -30.84 -22.88 7.14
CA PRO A 745 -31.94 -22.61 6.22
C PRO A 745 -32.36 -23.87 5.43
N THR A 746 -33.67 -24.11 5.36
CA THR A 746 -34.25 -25.24 4.61
C THR A 746 -33.76 -25.24 3.16
N GLY A 747 -33.25 -26.39 2.70
CA GLY A 747 -32.77 -26.57 1.33
C GLY A 747 -31.42 -25.90 1.04
N VAL A 748 -30.58 -25.64 2.05
CA VAL A 748 -29.20 -25.15 1.87
C VAL A 748 -28.24 -26.04 2.67
N SER A 749 -27.22 -26.58 2.00
CA SER A 749 -26.12 -27.30 2.64
C SER A 749 -24.91 -26.38 2.83
N PHE A 750 -24.20 -26.53 3.93
CA PHE A 750 -23.00 -25.75 4.25
C PHE A 750 -21.83 -26.69 4.46
N ARG A 751 -20.68 -26.35 3.88
CA ARG A 751 -19.44 -27.12 4.05
C ARG A 751 -18.21 -26.22 3.95
N ALA A 752 -17.09 -26.72 4.46
CA ALA A 752 -15.80 -26.10 4.20
C ALA A 752 -15.54 -26.08 2.69
N VAL A 753 -14.92 -24.99 2.22
CA VAL A 753 -14.53 -24.85 0.82
C VAL A 753 -13.30 -25.72 0.53
N THR A 754 -13.20 -26.26 -0.68
CA THR A 754 -12.02 -26.98 -1.17
C THR A 754 -11.41 -26.27 -2.37
N ASP A 755 -10.15 -26.57 -2.72
CA ASP A 755 -9.50 -25.99 -3.90
C ASP A 755 -10.28 -26.25 -5.20
N ASP A 756 -10.91 -27.42 -5.30
CA ASP A 756 -11.73 -27.80 -6.46
C ASP A 756 -13.01 -26.93 -6.57
N ASP A 757 -13.41 -26.21 -5.52
CA ASP A 757 -14.48 -25.20 -5.57
C ASP A 757 -14.00 -23.83 -6.08
N THR A 758 -12.69 -23.58 -6.23
CA THR A 758 -12.15 -22.27 -6.63
C THR A 758 -12.89 -21.67 -7.83
N PRO A 759 -13.07 -22.37 -8.98
CA PRO A 759 -13.78 -21.80 -10.12
C PRO A 759 -15.23 -21.43 -9.82
N ARG A 760 -15.93 -22.25 -9.01
CA ARG A 760 -17.34 -22.07 -8.65
C ARG A 760 -17.55 -20.88 -7.71
N VAL A 761 -16.68 -20.73 -6.71
CA VAL A 761 -16.72 -19.58 -5.78
C VAL A 761 -16.33 -18.29 -6.49
N HIS A 762 -15.34 -18.33 -7.37
CA HIS A 762 -14.95 -17.19 -8.19
C HIS A 762 -16.10 -16.73 -9.09
N ALA A 763 -16.75 -17.63 -9.83
CA ALA A 763 -17.91 -17.31 -10.67
C ALA A 763 -19.11 -16.79 -9.85
N PHE A 764 -19.35 -17.34 -8.66
CA PHE A 764 -20.37 -16.84 -7.74
C PHE A 764 -20.05 -15.42 -7.24
N ALA A 765 -18.81 -15.16 -6.83
CA ALA A 765 -18.37 -13.85 -6.35
C ALA A 765 -18.43 -12.79 -7.47
N ALA A 766 -18.01 -13.14 -8.67
CA ALA A 766 -18.15 -12.34 -9.88
C ALA A 766 -19.58 -11.85 -10.11
N GLN A 767 -20.54 -12.78 -10.00
CA GLN A 767 -21.96 -12.49 -10.16
C GLN A 767 -22.51 -11.65 -9.00
N ALA A 768 -22.16 -11.98 -7.75
CA ALA A 768 -22.62 -11.27 -6.56
C ALA A 768 -22.08 -9.83 -6.48
N LEU A 769 -20.89 -9.58 -7.03
CA LEU A 769 -20.22 -8.28 -7.08
C LEU A 769 -20.40 -7.58 -8.43
N ALA A 770 -21.25 -8.11 -9.32
CA ALA A 770 -21.23 -7.74 -10.74
C ALA A 770 -21.48 -6.25 -11.00
N ASP A 771 -22.42 -5.68 -10.25
CA ASP A 771 -22.87 -4.29 -10.32
C ASP A 771 -22.46 -3.50 -9.06
N ALA A 772 -21.36 -3.90 -8.40
CA ALA A 772 -20.75 -3.22 -7.27
C ALA A 772 -19.49 -2.42 -7.69
N LEU A 773 -19.25 -1.30 -7.01
CA LEU A 773 -18.04 -0.51 -7.11
C LEU A 773 -17.07 -0.96 -6.00
N LEU A 774 -16.05 -1.73 -6.40
CA LEU A 774 -15.05 -2.27 -5.50
C LEU A 774 -13.85 -1.32 -5.37
N PRO A 775 -13.29 -1.08 -4.16
CA PRO A 775 -11.98 -0.46 -4.05
C PRO A 775 -10.90 -1.37 -4.67
N PRO A 776 -9.78 -0.84 -5.18
CA PRO A 776 -8.80 -1.60 -5.97
C PRO A 776 -8.27 -2.85 -5.27
N GLU A 777 -8.03 -2.74 -3.95
CA GLU A 777 -7.61 -3.84 -3.09
C GLU A 777 -8.60 -5.02 -3.11
N GLN A 778 -9.92 -4.78 -3.20
CA GLN A 778 -10.94 -5.86 -3.17
C GLN A 778 -11.15 -6.58 -4.51
N SER A 779 -10.42 -6.22 -5.57
CA SER A 779 -10.63 -6.74 -6.93
C SER A 779 -10.39 -8.25 -7.09
N MET A 780 -9.80 -8.93 -6.10
CA MET A 780 -9.61 -10.37 -6.12
C MET A 780 -9.98 -11.06 -4.79
N ILE A 781 -10.87 -12.05 -4.86
CA ILE A 781 -10.66 -13.30 -4.12
C ILE A 781 -9.47 -13.96 -4.83
N GLY A 782 -8.23 -13.56 -4.52
CA GLY A 782 -7.05 -13.96 -5.32
C GLY A 782 -6.82 -15.48 -5.30
N SER A 783 -7.22 -16.11 -4.20
CA SER A 783 -7.43 -17.54 -4.07
C SER A 783 -8.41 -17.76 -2.92
N LEU A 784 -8.99 -18.94 -2.83
CA LEU A 784 -9.65 -19.36 -1.60
C LEU A 784 -8.66 -19.32 -0.42
N PRO A 785 -9.12 -19.01 0.82
CA PRO A 785 -8.25 -19.06 1.99
C PRO A 785 -7.68 -20.48 2.12
N PRO A 786 -6.34 -20.68 2.21
CA PRO A 786 -5.72 -22.01 2.15
C PRO A 786 -6.00 -22.91 3.38
N HIS A 787 -6.94 -22.52 4.25
CA HIS A 787 -7.30 -23.20 5.50
C HIS A 787 -8.82 -23.18 5.70
N GLY A 788 -9.33 -24.10 6.52
CA GLY A 788 -10.75 -24.26 6.87
C GLY A 788 -11.44 -23.09 7.61
N LEU A 789 -10.94 -21.87 7.43
CA LEU A 789 -11.61 -20.58 7.65
C LEU A 789 -12.29 -20.11 6.35
N GLY A 790 -12.82 -21.03 5.55
CA GLY A 790 -13.53 -20.76 4.31
C GLY A 790 -14.71 -21.73 4.16
N PHE A 791 -15.90 -21.20 3.92
CA PHE A 791 -17.14 -21.98 3.83
C PHE A 791 -17.98 -21.54 2.64
N ILE A 792 -18.65 -22.50 2.02
CA ILE A 792 -19.68 -22.25 1.01
C ILE A 792 -21.05 -22.71 1.49
N ALA A 793 -22.08 -22.05 0.97
CA ALA A 793 -23.46 -22.48 1.03
C ALA A 793 -23.88 -22.94 -0.38
N GLU A 794 -24.48 -24.12 -0.47
CA GLU A 794 -24.92 -24.75 -1.72
C GLU A 794 -26.42 -25.03 -1.70
N ARG A 795 -27.06 -24.84 -2.86
CA ARG A 795 -28.45 -25.23 -3.13
C ARG A 795 -28.52 -25.85 -4.52
N ASP A 796 -29.11 -27.03 -4.63
CA ASP A 796 -29.28 -27.75 -5.91
C ASP A 796 -27.98 -27.87 -6.76
N GLY A 797 -26.83 -27.97 -6.08
CA GLY A 797 -25.51 -28.03 -6.71
C GLY A 797 -24.88 -26.68 -7.11
N ALA A 798 -25.59 -25.56 -6.95
CA ALA A 798 -25.08 -24.22 -7.17
C ALA A 798 -24.58 -23.56 -5.88
N VAL A 799 -23.54 -22.73 -5.97
CA VAL A 799 -23.07 -21.90 -4.84
C VAL A 799 -24.03 -20.73 -4.66
N VAL A 800 -24.58 -20.57 -3.45
CA VAL A 800 -25.52 -19.50 -3.07
C VAL A 800 -24.99 -18.61 -1.93
N GLY A 801 -23.78 -18.89 -1.45
CA GLY A 801 -23.09 -18.06 -0.47
C GLY A 801 -21.65 -18.52 -0.26
N PHE A 802 -20.79 -17.59 0.13
CA PHE A 802 -19.39 -17.84 0.45
C PHE A 802 -18.94 -16.92 1.59
N ALA A 803 -18.13 -17.41 2.51
CA ALA A 803 -17.47 -16.56 3.49
C ALA A 803 -16.05 -17.07 3.79
N ALA A 804 -15.14 -16.14 4.02
CA ALA A 804 -13.74 -16.41 4.32
C ALA A 804 -13.21 -15.53 5.44
N ALA A 805 -12.29 -16.08 6.23
CA ALA A 805 -11.52 -15.39 7.25
C ALA A 805 -10.05 -15.85 7.23
N THR A 806 -9.19 -15.07 7.83
CA THR A 806 -7.75 -15.31 7.99
C THR A 806 -7.36 -15.16 9.46
N TYR A 807 -6.37 -15.94 9.89
CA TYR A 807 -5.85 -15.87 11.25
C TYR A 807 -4.64 -14.92 11.29
N GLY A 808 -4.74 -13.81 12.03
CA GLY A 808 -3.70 -12.78 12.05
C GLY A 808 -2.54 -13.06 13.01
N GLY A 809 -2.62 -14.14 13.80
CA GLY A 809 -1.76 -14.38 14.96
C GLY A 809 -2.22 -13.61 16.20
N GLY A 810 -1.70 -14.01 17.36
CA GLY A 810 -2.22 -13.56 18.65
C GLY A 810 -3.63 -14.11 18.91
N ASP A 811 -4.51 -13.27 19.46
CA ASP A 811 -5.87 -13.66 19.88
C ASP A 811 -6.97 -13.34 18.83
N ASP A 812 -6.65 -12.64 17.73
CA ASP A 812 -7.63 -12.12 16.76
C ASP A 812 -7.63 -12.92 15.43
N ALA A 813 -8.79 -13.48 15.06
CA ALA A 813 -9.10 -13.87 13.68
C ALA A 813 -9.80 -12.71 12.94
N TYR A 814 -9.61 -12.61 11.64
CA TYR A 814 -10.11 -11.50 10.84
C TYR A 814 -11.00 -12.00 9.68
N LEU A 815 -12.24 -11.51 9.61
CA LEU A 815 -13.15 -11.80 8.51
C LEU A 815 -12.73 -11.01 7.26
N ASP A 816 -12.58 -11.71 6.14
CA ASP A 816 -12.17 -11.15 4.85
C ASP A 816 -13.37 -10.81 3.97
N THR A 817 -14.30 -11.77 3.80
CA THR A 817 -15.49 -11.55 2.99
C THR A 817 -16.67 -12.40 3.44
N VAL A 818 -17.87 -11.89 3.18
CA VAL A 818 -19.16 -12.61 3.27
C VAL A 818 -19.97 -12.20 2.05
N LEU A 819 -20.13 -13.13 1.13
CA LEU A 819 -20.88 -12.96 -0.10
C LEU A 819 -22.13 -13.82 -0.06
N THR A 820 -23.27 -13.19 -0.27
CA THR A 820 -24.56 -13.81 -0.57
C THR A 820 -25.12 -13.02 -1.76
N PRO A 821 -25.94 -13.63 -2.63
CA PRO A 821 -26.52 -12.89 -3.75
C PRO A 821 -27.23 -11.64 -3.23
N ALA A 822 -27.02 -10.51 -3.90
CA ALA A 822 -27.77 -9.31 -3.62
C ALA A 822 -29.28 -9.61 -3.76
N PRO A 823 -30.15 -8.98 -2.95
CA PRO A 823 -31.57 -8.96 -3.30
C PRO A 823 -31.67 -8.36 -4.70
N PRO A 824 -32.50 -8.90 -5.61
CA PRO A 824 -32.68 -8.29 -6.92
C PRO A 824 -33.05 -6.81 -6.71
N THR A 825 -32.30 -5.91 -7.35
CA THR A 825 -32.56 -4.48 -7.30
C THR A 825 -34.01 -4.25 -7.72
N GLN A 826 -34.82 -3.74 -6.79
CA GLN A 826 -36.27 -3.59 -7.02
C GLN A 826 -36.48 -2.64 -8.19
N THR A 827 -36.92 -3.20 -9.32
CA THR A 827 -37.25 -2.47 -10.54
C THR A 827 -38.56 -1.71 -10.36
N GLY A 828 -38.47 -0.57 -9.67
CA GLY A 828 -39.56 0.38 -9.51
C GLY A 828 -40.35 0.24 -8.21
N ASN A 829 -40.90 1.38 -7.82
CA ASN A 829 -41.76 1.63 -6.65
C ASN A 829 -42.68 0.47 -6.23
N ALA A 830 -42.24 -0.32 -5.24
CA ALA A 830 -43.10 -1.18 -4.44
C ALA A 830 -43.20 -0.62 -3.01
N GLY A 831 -44.15 0.29 -2.79
CA GLY A 831 -44.42 0.81 -1.44
C GLY A 831 -44.87 -0.32 -0.49
N ALA A 832 -44.25 -0.40 0.69
CA ALA A 832 -44.73 -1.16 1.84
C ALA A 832 -45.09 -2.64 1.60
N ALA A 833 -44.40 -3.34 0.71
CA ALA A 833 -44.55 -4.78 0.52
C ALA A 833 -43.89 -5.59 1.67
N LYS A 834 -44.66 -5.81 2.75
CA LYS A 834 -44.48 -6.82 3.82
C LYS A 834 -43.06 -7.11 4.33
N ALA A 835 -42.73 -6.52 5.48
CA ALA A 835 -41.55 -6.83 6.29
C ALA A 835 -41.65 -8.17 7.08
N GLU A 836 -42.31 -9.21 6.53
CA GLU A 836 -42.53 -10.50 7.20
C GLU A 836 -41.68 -11.65 6.67
N GLU A 837 -41.17 -11.58 5.43
CA GLU A 837 -40.17 -12.55 4.95
C GLU A 837 -38.79 -12.16 5.47
N LYS A 838 -38.28 -12.93 6.43
CA LYS A 838 -36.85 -12.89 6.77
C LYS A 838 -36.05 -13.16 5.49
N PRO A 839 -35.14 -12.28 5.05
CA PRO A 839 -34.37 -12.55 3.84
C PRO A 839 -33.50 -13.78 4.09
N GLN A 840 -33.76 -14.87 3.37
CA GLN A 840 -33.06 -16.15 3.54
C GLN A 840 -31.53 -15.97 3.42
N ASN A 841 -31.09 -14.99 2.64
CA ASN A 841 -29.68 -14.61 2.47
C ASN A 841 -29.03 -14.15 3.80
N VAL A 842 -29.76 -13.48 4.70
CA VAL A 842 -29.25 -13.11 6.04
C VAL A 842 -29.06 -14.34 6.92
N GLU A 843 -29.90 -15.37 6.77
CA GLU A 843 -29.77 -16.63 7.50
C GLU A 843 -28.62 -17.49 6.96
N ILE A 844 -28.42 -17.49 5.63
CA ILE A 844 -27.24 -18.08 4.97
C ILE A 844 -25.96 -17.39 5.44
N ALA A 845 -25.91 -16.06 5.41
CA ALA A 845 -24.75 -15.28 5.90
C ALA A 845 -24.47 -15.53 7.39
N ALA A 846 -25.50 -15.63 8.23
CA ALA A 846 -25.34 -15.92 9.65
C ALA A 846 -24.82 -17.36 9.90
N CYS A 847 -25.26 -18.35 9.13
CA CYS A 847 -24.71 -19.71 9.22
C CYS A 847 -23.23 -19.75 8.80
N LEU A 848 -22.87 -19.11 7.68
CA LEU A 848 -21.49 -19.00 7.22
C LEU A 848 -20.58 -18.33 8.27
N LEU A 849 -21.05 -17.25 8.89
CA LEU A 849 -20.33 -16.56 9.96
C LEU A 849 -20.20 -17.39 11.24
N SER A 850 -21.23 -18.16 11.64
CA SER A 850 -21.19 -19.05 12.81
C SER A 850 -20.16 -20.18 12.60
N LEU A 851 -20.09 -20.75 11.39
CA LEU A 851 -19.07 -21.73 11.00
C LEU A 851 -17.65 -21.15 11.05
N LEU A 852 -17.45 -19.92 10.56
CA LEU A 852 -16.17 -19.22 10.66
C LEU A 852 -15.77 -18.92 12.11
N GLN A 853 -16.70 -18.48 12.97
CA GLN A 853 -16.43 -18.27 14.40
C GLN A 853 -15.95 -19.56 15.08
N ARG A 854 -16.59 -20.70 14.77
CA ARG A 854 -16.19 -22.00 15.31
C ARG A 854 -14.81 -22.41 14.82
N ALA A 855 -14.57 -22.34 13.51
CA ALA A 855 -13.28 -22.69 12.92
C ALA A 855 -12.13 -21.79 13.41
N ALA A 856 -12.39 -20.50 13.62
CA ALA A 856 -11.44 -19.56 14.21
C ALA A 856 -11.10 -19.90 15.66
N TYR A 857 -12.11 -20.23 16.47
CA TYR A 857 -11.91 -20.66 17.87
C TYR A 857 -11.12 -21.97 17.95
N ASP A 858 -11.44 -22.95 17.10
CA ASP A 858 -10.72 -24.23 17.02
C ASP A 858 -9.28 -24.06 16.47
N ALA A 859 -8.99 -22.96 15.76
CA ALA A 859 -7.65 -22.53 15.37
C ALA A 859 -6.93 -21.68 16.44
N GLY A 860 -7.54 -21.47 17.61
CA GLY A 860 -6.92 -20.78 18.76
C GLY A 860 -7.36 -19.33 18.98
N ALA A 861 -8.15 -18.74 18.10
CA ALA A 861 -8.60 -17.35 18.23
C ALA A 861 -9.49 -17.15 19.47
N ARG A 862 -9.37 -15.98 20.10
CA ARG A 862 -10.24 -15.50 21.19
C ARG A 862 -11.22 -14.43 20.74
N HIS A 863 -11.01 -13.84 19.56
CA HIS A 863 -11.92 -12.84 18.99
C HIS A 863 -12.00 -13.00 17.47
N MET A 864 -13.13 -12.57 16.89
CA MET A 864 -13.27 -12.43 15.45
C MET A 864 -13.60 -10.97 15.11
N VAL A 865 -12.83 -10.40 14.16
CA VAL A 865 -12.86 -8.98 13.80
C VAL A 865 -13.17 -8.83 12.31
N TRP A 866 -14.18 -8.04 11.96
CA TRP A 866 -14.50 -7.69 10.58
C TRP A 866 -14.31 -6.20 10.36
N ARG A 867 -13.52 -5.79 9.37
CA ARG A 867 -13.41 -4.39 8.94
C ARG A 867 -14.27 -4.21 7.68
N SER A 868 -15.54 -3.87 7.88
CA SER A 868 -16.45 -3.57 6.77
C SER A 868 -16.03 -2.25 6.11
N ARG A 869 -15.71 -2.29 4.83
CA ARG A 869 -15.29 -1.12 4.05
C ARG A 869 -16.42 -0.45 3.26
N GLY A 870 -17.62 -1.05 3.24
CA GLY A 870 -18.77 -0.53 2.50
C GLY A 870 -20.15 -1.01 3.00
N GLU A 871 -21.13 -1.03 2.09
CA GLU A 871 -22.57 -1.19 2.38
C GLU A 871 -23.10 -2.63 2.22
N ASN A 872 -22.43 -3.63 2.79
CA ASN A 872 -22.95 -5.01 2.83
C ASN A 872 -23.97 -5.20 3.98
N GLU A 873 -25.20 -4.76 3.74
CA GLU A 873 -26.28 -4.78 4.74
C GLU A 873 -26.68 -6.20 5.18
N ILE A 874 -26.61 -7.19 4.28
CA ILE A 874 -26.88 -8.60 4.64
C ILE A 874 -25.85 -9.12 5.66
N ALA A 875 -24.55 -8.87 5.40
CA ALA A 875 -23.50 -9.25 6.33
C ALA A 875 -23.56 -8.48 7.65
N ARG A 876 -23.96 -7.19 7.63
CA ARG A 876 -24.22 -6.41 8.86
C ARG A 876 -25.31 -7.03 9.71
N GLN A 877 -26.47 -7.34 9.13
CA GLN A 877 -27.58 -7.97 9.87
C GLN A 877 -27.21 -9.36 10.40
N ALA A 878 -26.45 -10.14 9.64
CA ALA A 878 -25.92 -11.43 10.08
C ALA A 878 -24.93 -11.27 11.26
N ALA A 879 -24.03 -10.29 11.20
CA ALA A 879 -23.11 -9.99 12.29
C ALA A 879 -23.84 -9.50 13.56
N GLN A 880 -24.85 -8.63 13.43
CA GLN A 880 -25.69 -8.20 14.56
C GLN A 880 -26.37 -9.39 15.25
N ARG A 881 -26.96 -10.32 14.48
CA ARG A 881 -27.60 -11.54 15.02
C ARG A 881 -26.63 -12.44 15.79
N LEU A 882 -25.34 -12.44 15.43
CA LEU A 882 -24.29 -13.23 16.06
C LEU A 882 -23.56 -12.49 17.20
N GLY A 883 -24.07 -11.33 17.63
CA GLY A 883 -23.53 -10.59 18.77
C GLY A 883 -22.26 -9.79 18.49
N TYR A 884 -21.95 -9.47 17.22
CA TYR A 884 -20.87 -8.54 16.93
C TYR A 884 -21.25 -7.11 17.38
N SER A 885 -20.39 -6.50 18.17
CA SER A 885 -20.42 -5.06 18.45
C SER A 885 -19.72 -4.31 17.32
N SER A 886 -20.23 -3.14 16.92
CA SER A 886 -19.62 -2.30 15.88
C SER A 886 -19.12 -0.97 16.42
N GLU A 887 -17.95 -0.54 15.94
CA GLU A 887 -17.38 0.79 16.13
C GLU A 887 -17.04 1.43 14.78
N ARG A 888 -17.29 2.74 14.64
CA ARG A 888 -16.80 3.50 13.46
C ARG A 888 -15.32 3.79 13.64
N THR A 889 -14.48 3.19 12.80
CA THR A 889 -13.00 3.31 12.91
C THR A 889 -12.46 4.66 12.46
N GLN A 890 -13.34 5.54 11.96
CA GLN A 890 -13.01 6.79 11.25
C GLN A 890 -12.27 6.59 9.92
N GLY A 891 -11.85 5.37 9.55
CA GLY A 891 -11.35 5.10 8.21
C GLY A 891 -12.37 5.52 7.17
N VAL A 892 -11.94 6.17 6.09
CA VAL A 892 -12.81 6.65 5.02
C VAL A 892 -12.15 6.42 3.67
N TRP A 893 -12.93 5.90 2.73
CA TRP A 893 -12.58 5.86 1.32
C TRP A 893 -13.09 7.14 0.66
N MET A 894 -12.24 7.81 -0.12
CA MET A 894 -12.58 9.05 -0.80
C MET A 894 -12.34 8.94 -2.30
N MET A 895 -13.21 9.53 -3.10
CA MET A 895 -13.07 9.60 -4.56
C MET A 895 -13.29 11.02 -5.08
N GLN A 896 -12.74 11.34 -6.24
CA GLN A 896 -12.92 12.61 -6.94
C GLN A 896 -13.15 12.34 -8.43
N VAL A 897 -14.18 12.95 -9.02
CA VAL A 897 -14.24 13.11 -10.48
C VAL A 897 -13.26 14.21 -10.91
N ARG A 898 -12.29 13.86 -11.74
CA ARG A 898 -11.29 14.79 -12.30
C ARG A 898 -11.83 15.43 -13.58
N HIS A 899 -12.27 14.59 -14.52
CA HIS A 899 -12.70 14.98 -15.86
C HIS A 899 -14.10 14.41 -16.15
N LEU A 900 -15.15 15.18 -15.83
CA LEU A 900 -16.54 14.69 -15.89
C LEU A 900 -16.92 14.13 -17.27
N VAL A 901 -16.58 14.83 -18.36
CA VAL A 901 -16.90 14.35 -19.73
C VAL A 901 -16.23 13.00 -20.03
N GLN A 902 -14.99 12.79 -19.58
CA GLN A 902 -14.29 11.52 -19.75
C GLN A 902 -14.94 10.43 -18.89
N CYS A 903 -15.20 10.72 -17.61
CA CYS A 903 -15.87 9.79 -16.69
C CYS A 903 -17.24 9.34 -17.22
N LEU A 904 -18.06 10.28 -17.71
CA LEU A 904 -19.36 10.00 -18.33
C LEU A 904 -19.22 9.15 -19.61
N GLY A 905 -18.16 9.34 -20.39
CA GLY A 905 -17.85 8.52 -21.56
C GLY A 905 -17.40 7.10 -21.20
N GLU A 906 -16.63 6.95 -20.13
CA GLU A 906 -16.17 5.66 -19.60
C GLU A 906 -17.32 4.84 -19.00
N ILE A 907 -18.28 5.48 -18.32
CA ILE A 907 -19.49 4.80 -17.81
C ILE A 907 -20.65 4.71 -18.81
N ALA A 908 -20.51 5.29 -20.01
CA ALA A 908 -21.55 5.30 -21.04
C ALA A 908 -22.11 3.90 -21.38
N PRO A 909 -21.31 2.83 -21.53
CA PRO A 909 -21.85 1.50 -21.87
C PRO A 909 -22.69 0.89 -20.74
N ALA A 910 -22.40 1.24 -19.47
CA ALA A 910 -23.26 0.86 -18.35
C ALA A 910 -24.60 1.62 -18.36
N ILE A 911 -24.63 2.86 -18.84
CA ILE A 911 -25.87 3.62 -19.05
C ILE A 911 -26.65 3.03 -20.24
N GLU A 912 -25.99 2.70 -21.35
CA GLU A 912 -26.61 2.02 -22.52
C GLU A 912 -27.31 0.74 -22.08
N HIS A 913 -26.61 -0.12 -21.33
CA HIS A 913 -27.17 -1.37 -20.82
C HIS A 913 -28.38 -1.15 -19.91
N ARG A 914 -28.28 -0.23 -18.94
CA ARG A 914 -29.37 0.08 -18.00
C ARG A 914 -30.60 0.66 -18.70
N LEU A 915 -30.43 1.54 -19.68
CA LEU A 915 -31.54 2.06 -20.48
C LEU A 915 -32.19 0.93 -21.30
N ALA A 916 -31.40 0.12 -22.00
CA ALA A 916 -31.88 -0.99 -22.83
C ALA A 916 -32.66 -2.06 -22.04
N GLY A 917 -32.26 -2.33 -20.80
CA GLY A 917 -32.93 -3.26 -19.88
C GLY A 917 -34.09 -2.66 -19.07
N SER A 918 -34.52 -1.42 -19.35
CA SER A 918 -35.53 -0.71 -18.57
C SER A 918 -36.76 -0.31 -19.39
N LYS A 919 -37.79 0.22 -18.70
CA LYS A 919 -38.95 0.89 -19.35
C LYS A 919 -38.59 2.17 -20.13
N PHE A 920 -37.32 2.59 -20.11
CA PHE A 920 -36.78 3.71 -20.88
C PHE A 920 -35.97 3.23 -22.11
N GLN A 921 -36.10 1.96 -22.51
CA GLN A 921 -35.59 1.47 -23.79
C GLN A 921 -36.10 2.37 -24.93
N GLY A 922 -35.17 2.90 -25.73
CA GLY A 922 -35.49 3.85 -26.80
C GLY A 922 -35.77 5.29 -26.36
N TRP A 923 -35.48 5.66 -25.11
CA TRP A 923 -35.45 7.08 -24.72
C TRP A 923 -34.35 7.82 -25.48
N GLU A 924 -34.69 9.01 -25.99
CA GLU A 924 -33.76 9.94 -26.61
C GLU A 924 -33.85 11.30 -25.91
N GLY A 925 -32.72 11.98 -25.79
CA GLY A 925 -32.62 13.26 -25.10
C GLY A 925 -31.25 13.51 -24.50
N SER A 926 -31.18 14.55 -23.67
CA SER A 926 -29.95 15.05 -23.10
C SER A 926 -30.10 15.45 -21.62
N ILE A 927 -29.05 15.20 -20.85
CA ILE A 927 -28.96 15.51 -19.42
C ILE A 927 -27.70 16.36 -19.20
N ASP A 928 -27.87 17.60 -18.76
CA ASP A 928 -26.77 18.45 -18.30
C ASP A 928 -26.48 18.20 -16.82
N LEU A 929 -25.19 18.13 -16.49
CA LEU A 929 -24.66 17.95 -15.15
C LEU A 929 -23.81 19.20 -14.82
N LEU A 930 -24.31 20.03 -13.90
CA LEU A 930 -23.81 21.37 -13.59
C LEU A 930 -23.31 21.45 -12.14
N GLY A 931 -22.01 21.18 -11.96
CA GLY A 931 -21.24 21.50 -10.77
C GLY A 931 -20.52 22.86 -10.87
N GLY A 932 -19.68 23.15 -9.88
CA GLY A 932 -18.83 24.34 -9.85
C GLY A 932 -17.68 24.24 -10.86
N ARG A 933 -16.83 23.22 -10.71
CA ARG A 933 -15.78 22.86 -11.67
C ARG A 933 -16.25 21.75 -12.63
N LEU A 934 -17.15 20.88 -12.18
CA LEU A 934 -17.55 19.69 -12.91
C LEU A 934 -18.76 19.97 -13.83
N GLN A 935 -18.51 20.06 -15.14
CA GLN A 935 -19.54 20.37 -16.13
C GLN A 935 -19.49 19.43 -17.33
N GLY A 936 -20.64 18.91 -17.74
CA GLY A 936 -20.75 17.94 -18.83
C GLY A 936 -22.20 17.61 -19.20
N ARG A 937 -22.36 16.98 -20.36
CA ARG A 937 -23.65 16.53 -20.90
C ARG A 937 -23.60 15.05 -21.25
N VAL A 938 -24.64 14.32 -20.88
CA VAL A 938 -24.96 12.99 -21.43
C VAL A 938 -25.98 13.19 -22.55
N ASN A 939 -25.72 12.64 -23.74
CA ASN A 939 -26.64 12.61 -24.86
C ASN A 939 -27.00 11.16 -25.18
N VAL A 940 -28.28 10.87 -25.39
CA VAL A 940 -28.79 9.54 -25.75
C VAL A 940 -29.54 9.65 -27.08
N ALA A 941 -29.11 8.89 -28.07
CA ALA A 941 -29.73 8.84 -29.40
C ALA A 941 -29.50 7.45 -30.02
N GLY A 942 -30.52 6.85 -30.64
CA GLY A 942 -30.43 5.52 -31.25
C GLY A 942 -30.01 4.40 -30.28
N GLY A 943 -30.33 4.55 -28.98
CA GLY A 943 -29.89 3.63 -27.93
C GLY A 943 -28.40 3.72 -27.56
N ARG A 944 -27.67 4.71 -28.09
CA ARG A 944 -26.25 4.95 -27.79
C ARG A 944 -26.09 6.14 -26.87
N VAL A 945 -25.15 6.05 -25.93
CA VAL A 945 -24.86 7.10 -24.95
C VAL A 945 -23.52 7.74 -25.30
N SER A 946 -23.48 9.07 -25.31
CA SER A 946 -22.25 9.83 -25.55
C SER A 946 -22.12 10.99 -24.56
N ALA A 947 -20.90 11.23 -24.11
CA ALA A 947 -20.57 12.34 -23.24
C ALA A 947 -19.97 13.51 -24.03
N SER A 948 -20.39 14.73 -23.72
CA SER A 948 -19.84 15.95 -24.33
C SER A 948 -19.67 17.06 -23.29
N ARG A 949 -19.01 18.15 -23.69
CA ARG A 949 -19.19 19.43 -22.98
C ARG A 949 -20.63 19.92 -23.17
N ILE A 950 -21.07 20.83 -22.31
CA ILE A 950 -22.38 21.48 -22.42
C ILE A 950 -22.46 22.21 -23.77
N GLY A 951 -23.54 22.00 -24.52
CA GLY A 951 -23.79 22.65 -25.81
C GLY A 951 -24.58 23.95 -25.67
N SER A 952 -24.66 24.72 -26.75
CA SER A 952 -25.47 25.95 -26.80
C SER A 952 -26.99 25.71 -26.81
N ARG A 953 -27.44 24.48 -27.10
CA ARG A 953 -28.84 24.07 -26.97
C ARG A 953 -29.13 23.67 -25.52
N PRO A 954 -30.26 24.09 -24.92
CA PRO A 954 -30.65 23.61 -23.59
C PRO A 954 -30.79 22.08 -23.59
N ALA A 955 -30.45 21.44 -22.48
CA ALA A 955 -30.72 20.02 -22.28
C ALA A 955 -32.18 19.79 -21.85
N ASP A 956 -32.66 18.56 -22.06
CA ASP A 956 -34.01 18.14 -21.70
C ASP A 956 -34.18 17.98 -20.17
N ILE A 957 -33.09 17.62 -19.48
CA ILE A 957 -32.97 17.61 -18.02
C ILE A 957 -31.66 18.31 -17.61
N VAL A 958 -31.70 19.06 -16.53
CA VAL A 958 -30.54 19.74 -15.92
C VAL A 958 -30.47 19.35 -14.44
N LEU A 959 -29.30 18.85 -14.02
CA LEU A 959 -28.95 18.58 -12.62
C LEU A 959 -27.94 19.64 -12.16
N GLN A 960 -28.27 20.45 -11.16
CA GLN A 960 -27.40 21.51 -10.65
C GLN A 960 -27.12 21.31 -9.15
N CYS A 961 -25.84 21.25 -8.76
CA CYS A 961 -25.39 20.98 -7.39
C CYS A 961 -23.94 21.44 -7.18
N ASP A 962 -23.34 21.13 -6.03
CA ASP A 962 -21.90 21.26 -5.81
C ASP A 962 -21.11 20.05 -6.38
N ASP A 963 -19.79 20.19 -6.53
CA ASP A 963 -18.95 19.13 -7.09
C ASP A 963 -18.88 17.86 -6.20
N ASP A 964 -19.14 17.99 -4.89
CA ASP A 964 -19.20 16.87 -3.93
C ASP A 964 -20.44 16.01 -4.21
N THR A 965 -21.61 16.64 -4.24
CA THR A 965 -22.89 16.00 -4.56
C THR A 965 -22.87 15.44 -5.98
N LEU A 966 -22.29 16.15 -6.94
CA LEU A 966 -22.16 15.63 -8.30
C LEU A 966 -21.24 14.40 -8.38
N THR A 967 -20.15 14.39 -7.61
CA THR A 967 -19.27 13.22 -7.48
C THR A 967 -20.03 12.04 -6.86
N ARG A 968 -20.84 12.26 -5.82
CA ARG A 968 -21.69 11.21 -5.23
C ARG A 968 -22.67 10.62 -6.23
N VAL A 969 -23.35 11.46 -7.01
CA VAL A 969 -24.35 11.03 -8.00
C VAL A 969 -23.71 10.27 -9.16
N VAL A 970 -22.64 10.81 -9.77
CA VAL A 970 -21.98 10.19 -10.93
C VAL A 970 -21.32 8.85 -10.57
N LEU A 971 -20.79 8.74 -9.35
CA LEU A 971 -20.17 7.50 -8.85
C LEU A 971 -21.15 6.55 -8.14
N GLY A 972 -22.46 6.84 -8.17
CA GLY A 972 -23.50 5.97 -7.61
C GLY A 972 -23.51 5.86 -6.09
N ARG A 973 -22.88 6.79 -5.36
CA ARG A 973 -22.93 6.83 -3.89
C ARG A 973 -24.32 7.19 -3.36
N GLU A 974 -25.04 7.99 -4.12
CA GLU A 974 -26.31 8.64 -3.80
C GLU A 974 -27.12 8.82 -5.08
N THR A 975 -28.44 8.62 -5.06
CA THR A 975 -29.27 8.88 -6.26
C THR A 975 -29.53 10.39 -6.46
N PRO A 976 -29.81 10.85 -7.69
CA PRO A 976 -30.25 12.22 -7.94
C PRO A 976 -31.45 12.65 -7.08
N PHE A 977 -32.33 11.71 -6.71
CA PHE A 977 -33.50 11.97 -5.88
C PHE A 977 -33.16 12.04 -4.38
N GLU A 978 -32.29 11.16 -3.88
CA GLU A 978 -31.74 11.28 -2.51
C GLU A 978 -31.07 12.65 -2.29
N ALA A 979 -30.24 13.10 -3.25
CA ALA A 979 -29.58 14.40 -3.22
C ALA A 979 -30.56 15.59 -3.32
N TYR A 980 -31.63 15.44 -4.12
CA TYR A 980 -32.71 16.43 -4.24
C TYR A 980 -33.50 16.57 -2.92
N LEU A 981 -33.86 15.46 -2.28
CA LEU A 981 -34.57 15.45 -0.99
C LEU A 981 -33.74 16.10 0.14
N GLN A 982 -32.41 15.99 0.07
CA GLN A 982 -31.49 16.67 0.99
C GLN A 982 -31.20 18.14 0.64
N THR A 983 -31.90 18.71 -0.35
CA THR A 983 -31.71 20.09 -0.85
C THR A 983 -30.31 20.40 -1.41
N ARG A 984 -29.51 19.36 -1.68
CA ARG A 984 -28.15 19.49 -2.25
C ARG A 984 -28.12 19.50 -3.78
N LEU A 985 -29.21 19.09 -4.43
CA LEU A 985 -29.32 19.04 -5.89
C LEU A 985 -30.65 19.64 -6.36
N VAL A 986 -30.60 20.42 -7.43
CA VAL A 986 -31.76 20.98 -8.15
C VAL A 986 -31.94 20.24 -9.47
N ILE A 987 -33.18 19.86 -9.77
CA ILE A 987 -33.57 19.19 -11.02
C ILE A 987 -34.51 20.14 -11.78
N ALA A 988 -34.18 20.42 -13.04
CA ALA A 988 -35.06 21.10 -13.99
C ALA A 988 -35.26 20.21 -15.24
N PRO A 989 -36.47 20.15 -15.86
CA PRO A 989 -37.74 20.72 -15.39
C PRO A 989 -38.20 20.09 -14.05
N ARG A 990 -39.26 20.66 -13.47
CA ARG A 990 -39.77 20.27 -12.14
C ARG A 990 -39.97 18.75 -12.04
N VAL A 991 -39.44 18.18 -10.96
CA VAL A 991 -39.43 16.74 -10.67
C VAL A 991 -40.81 16.09 -10.85
N SER A 992 -40.83 14.97 -11.56
CA SER A 992 -41.96 14.05 -11.70
C SER A 992 -41.48 12.62 -11.51
N SER A 993 -42.37 11.67 -11.23
CA SER A 993 -42.03 10.25 -11.06
C SER A 993 -41.24 9.71 -12.25
N ARG A 994 -41.66 10.01 -13.48
CA ARG A 994 -40.97 9.59 -14.71
C ARG A 994 -39.55 10.17 -14.83
N VAL A 995 -39.33 11.40 -14.38
CA VAL A 995 -38.00 12.04 -14.37
C VAL A 995 -37.11 11.40 -13.30
N VAL A 996 -37.63 11.13 -12.10
CA VAL A 996 -36.89 10.42 -11.03
C VAL A 996 -36.47 9.04 -11.52
N GLU A 997 -37.42 8.23 -12.00
CA GLU A 997 -37.15 6.86 -12.44
C GLU A 997 -36.15 6.80 -13.61
N LEU A 998 -36.17 7.77 -14.53
CA LEU A 998 -35.16 7.89 -15.59
C LEU A 998 -33.79 8.25 -15.00
N LEU A 999 -33.73 9.25 -14.12
CA LEU A 999 -32.50 9.69 -13.48
C LEU A 999 -31.86 8.60 -12.62
N GLU A 1000 -32.66 7.79 -11.92
CA GLU A 1000 -32.19 6.63 -11.15
C GLU A 1000 -31.83 5.43 -12.06
N THR A 1001 -32.38 5.35 -13.28
CA THR A 1001 -31.89 4.40 -14.29
C THR A 1001 -30.51 4.80 -14.82
N VAL A 1002 -30.27 6.11 -15.03
CA VAL A 1002 -29.01 6.66 -15.57
C VAL A 1002 -27.93 6.84 -14.50
N PHE A 1003 -28.31 7.16 -13.26
CA PHE A 1003 -27.43 7.32 -12.09
C PHE A 1003 -28.03 6.60 -10.87
N PRO A 1004 -28.05 5.25 -10.88
CA PRO A 1004 -28.51 4.45 -9.75
C PRO A 1004 -27.54 4.54 -8.57
N LYS A 1005 -28.01 4.17 -7.39
CA LYS A 1005 -27.13 3.82 -6.29
C LYS A 1005 -26.38 2.51 -6.61
N VAL A 1006 -25.07 2.52 -6.48
CA VAL A 1006 -24.12 1.42 -6.72
C VAL A 1006 -23.56 0.94 -5.38
N LEU A 1007 -23.46 -0.37 -5.20
CA LEU A 1007 -22.91 -0.98 -3.99
C LEU A 1007 -21.41 -0.65 -3.87
N CYS A 1008 -21.05 0.27 -2.97
CA CYS A 1008 -19.66 0.51 -2.57
C CYS A 1008 -19.30 -0.47 -1.45
N LEU A 1009 -18.24 -1.27 -1.59
CA LEU A 1009 -17.89 -2.38 -0.67
C LEU A 1009 -16.54 -2.23 0.08
#